data_AF-A0A947HHQ7-F1
#
_entry.id   AF-A0A947HHQ7-F1
#
_cell.length_a   1.000
_cell.length_b   1.000
_cell.length_c   1.000
_cell.angle_alpha   90.00
_cell.angle_beta   90.00
_cell.angle_gamma   90.00
#
_symmetry.space_group_name_H-M   'P 1'
#
loop_
_entity.id
_entity.type
_entity.pdbx_description
1 polymer ?
#
loop_
_entity_poly.entity_id
_entity_poly.type
_entity_poly.pdbx_seq_one_letter_code
_entity_poly.pdbx_strand_id
1 'polypeptide(L)'
;MPDATIPSDAPTLPTILFRVAVIGACLVGLGELVSRAWLTSPSAQDFDATVGWVWRPGAVVLNSSEGGVPILVNERGLIDGPVVPRVPAVLVLGNSFTEAIQVPIGANFTSRAEASLGGDAIQLLNAGRSAMGPEHYGVWAARFRDLSPSRIVVVLGQGDLVHLVGPETLVDGAGPAARIRPAMLETDALKKTFEPLLTRSALASWMMRRMKPVILGWMDGLRALTRFGAEEAPAGPAPALDVAEATRRLTALLQELGAMAPVVVLDIPHVAYRAGRRAERAAADESAVYRDAAQRAGAAYVDAFSDLAESYLKSGQPGHGFANNRMGIGHLNERGHAAVAETLARALAVTPSEGRRRQSPPGGPPSASAPPLAPPKAGTETGDAVALSPAAPSSLTAVWANEGGDKVARDELRESGDPRSKAGRRHGLRTRSRAFDGREIRLSAAQNETVSAQLILEAATATARGVSVRFDQLKGASLVIASRRAAGGGDLFNWTGRPIEVFVVRYLQIRGLSLLTWGLYDERHIPERFQRDHDARGRGKGAWGDRPDADAFYPDIAVPVEAVPSFDVPAGMNQAVWIDVWVPKGTPPGRYHGEVEIAEAGTTTWRLPVALTVHAFALPDVPTAKTLLQLGYADINQRYLGKKYPDVGDPFVDASRLIRDRHFQLAHRHRVAIIDANAGPEVWNVDAPRPDWQDRLDGSLFRPERGYDGSGVGVGNGIFSIGTYGQWGWKEESDDSMRAHLDRWATWFAQNAPATDVFIYLVDESQDYQRIERWSKAIRDNPGPGKAIRGFATLGMPWAVGHTPSLDIACSTLKVGQRDRWERALAAIHTDPRKRSCMYNGGRPGSGSLALEDDGVAMRQLGWAQFKFRIDRWFIWESTYYNNFQGGRGETNVLQVAQTFGGTSETQGPELGATGWNYTNGDGVLFYPGTDTLFPQDSFELPGPLASLRLKHWRRGLQDHDYLTMAADVDPTRTREIVNKLIPKVLWENDIQNPLDPTYVHCPISWSTDPDAWEAARDELTAIITRRAAKAPGQSGRPR
;
A
#
# COMPACT_ATOMS: atom_id res chain seq x y z
N MET A 1 31.71 -48.73 50.17
CA MET A 1 32.13 -47.43 50.72
C MET A 1 33.12 -46.79 49.74
N PRO A 2 33.22 -45.45 49.62
CA PRO A 2 32.39 -44.39 50.24
C PRO A 2 31.84 -43.32 49.27
N ASP A 3 30.76 -42.68 49.74
CA ASP A 3 30.38 -41.26 49.68
C ASP A 3 30.75 -40.37 48.49
N ALA A 4 29.69 -39.87 47.83
CA ALA A 4 29.70 -38.55 47.18
C ALA A 4 28.56 -37.70 47.78
N THR A 5 28.95 -36.82 48.71
CA THR A 5 28.13 -35.74 49.27
C THR A 5 27.81 -34.71 48.19
N ILE A 6 26.51 -34.45 47.96
CA ILE A 6 26.01 -33.34 47.12
C ILE A 6 25.99 -32.06 47.99
N PRO A 7 26.56 -30.92 47.55
CA PRO A 7 26.48 -29.67 48.30
C PRO A 7 25.09 -29.03 48.17
N SER A 8 24.48 -28.69 49.29
CA SER A 8 23.22 -27.95 49.38
C SER A 8 23.47 -26.43 49.37
N ASP A 9 23.63 -25.84 48.18
CA ASP A 9 23.64 -24.37 48.01
C ASP A 9 22.40 -23.91 47.22
N ALA A 10 21.21 -24.24 47.72
CA ALA A 10 19.98 -23.63 47.23
C ALA A 10 19.82 -22.23 47.86
N PRO A 11 19.68 -21.15 47.07
CA PRO A 11 19.53 -19.81 47.61
C PRO A 11 18.28 -19.73 48.49
N THR A 12 18.45 -19.23 49.71
CA THR A 12 17.35 -19.07 50.66
C THR A 12 16.28 -18.12 50.12
N LEU A 13 15.02 -18.29 50.55
CA LEU A 13 13.89 -17.45 50.14
C LEU A 13 14.18 -15.93 50.26
N PRO A 14 14.87 -15.42 51.30
CA PRO A 14 15.30 -14.02 51.35
C PRO A 14 16.23 -13.60 50.20
N THR A 15 17.14 -14.48 49.78
CA THR A 15 18.06 -14.22 48.66
C THR A 15 17.31 -14.18 47.33
N ILE A 16 16.31 -15.04 47.15
CA ILE A 16 15.45 -15.05 45.97
C ILE A 16 14.59 -13.78 45.94
N LEU A 17 13.96 -13.42 47.06
CA LEU A 17 13.16 -12.18 47.18
C LEU A 17 14.00 -10.92 46.93
N PHE A 18 15.24 -10.88 47.43
CA PHE A 18 16.17 -9.78 47.16
C PHE A 18 16.52 -9.69 45.68
N ARG A 19 16.83 -10.82 45.01
CA ARG A 19 17.12 -10.85 43.57
C ARG A 19 15.91 -10.43 42.73
N VAL A 20 14.71 -10.88 43.08
CA VAL A 20 13.46 -10.48 42.42
C VAL A 20 13.21 -8.98 42.62
N ALA A 21 13.46 -8.44 43.80
CA ALA A 21 13.32 -7.00 44.07
C ALA A 21 14.32 -6.17 43.24
N VAL A 22 15.58 -6.62 43.13
CA VAL A 22 16.60 -5.95 42.31
C VAL A 22 16.25 -6.01 40.82
N ILE A 23 15.83 -7.18 40.31
CA ILE A 23 15.39 -7.32 38.91
C ILE A 23 14.15 -6.44 38.65
N GLY A 24 13.20 -6.41 39.58
CA GLY A 24 12.03 -5.53 39.50
C GLY A 24 12.42 -4.05 39.42
N ALA A 25 13.35 -3.60 40.26
CA ALA A 25 13.86 -2.23 40.22
C ALA A 25 14.58 -1.91 38.90
N CYS A 26 15.38 -2.85 38.36
CA CYS A 26 16.03 -2.70 37.06
C CYS A 26 15.03 -2.62 35.90
N LEU A 27 13.96 -3.42 35.92
CA LEU A 27 12.91 -3.39 34.91
C LEU A 27 12.11 -2.09 34.92
N VAL A 28 11.80 -1.55 36.11
CA VAL A 28 11.15 -0.24 36.26
C VAL A 28 12.06 0.88 35.74
N GLY A 29 13.36 0.83 36.07
CA GLY A 29 14.34 1.80 35.57
C GLY A 29 14.52 1.75 34.04
N LEU A 30 14.57 0.55 33.46
CA LEU A 30 14.63 0.36 32.01
C LEU A 30 13.33 0.82 31.33
N GLY A 31 12.17 0.51 31.92
CA GLY A 31 10.88 0.97 31.44
C GLY A 31 10.78 2.50 31.42
N GLU A 32 11.27 3.19 32.46
CA GLU A 32 11.33 4.65 32.49
C GLU A 32 12.25 5.22 31.41
N LEU A 33 13.43 4.64 31.20
CA LEU A 33 14.35 5.05 30.13
C LEU A 33 13.75 4.85 28.74
N VAL A 34 13.12 3.70 28.49
CA VAL A 34 12.45 3.40 27.21
C VAL A 34 11.26 4.35 27.01
N SER A 35 10.44 4.57 28.03
CA SER A 35 9.31 5.49 27.93
C SER A 35 9.76 6.91 27.60
N ARG A 36 10.80 7.42 28.26
CA ARG A 36 11.36 8.76 27.98
C ARG A 36 11.94 8.90 26.58
N ALA A 37 12.58 7.85 26.08
CA ALA A 37 13.27 7.89 24.79
C ALA A 37 12.33 7.63 23.61
N TRP A 38 11.25 6.85 23.80
CA TRP A 38 10.51 6.25 22.67
C TRP A 38 8.99 6.39 22.72
N LEU A 39 8.38 6.66 23.88
CA LEU A 39 6.93 6.55 24.02
C LEU A 39 6.26 7.87 24.41
N THR A 40 6.70 8.49 25.50
CA THR A 40 6.10 9.74 25.98
C THR A 40 7.04 10.45 26.94
N SER A 41 6.92 11.76 27.06
CA SER A 41 7.57 12.50 28.15
C SER A 41 6.77 12.32 29.46
N PRO A 42 7.42 12.51 30.63
CA PRO A 42 6.66 12.77 31.85
C PRO A 42 5.65 13.89 31.59
N SER A 43 4.48 13.83 32.21
CA SER A 43 3.37 14.74 31.91
C SER A 43 3.86 16.19 31.84
N ALA A 44 3.72 16.81 30.68
CA ALA A 44 4.15 18.18 30.41
C ALA A 44 3.17 19.23 30.95
N GLN A 45 2.23 18.83 31.82
CA GLN A 45 1.22 19.71 32.40
C GLN A 45 1.36 19.77 33.92
N ASP A 46 1.17 20.96 34.48
CA ASP A 46 1.06 21.19 35.92
C ASP A 46 -0.41 21.48 36.25
N PHE A 47 -0.88 21.02 37.42
CA PHE A 47 -2.23 21.31 37.88
C PHE A 47 -2.32 22.71 38.49
N ASP A 48 -3.20 23.53 37.95
CA ASP A 48 -3.56 24.82 38.51
C ASP A 48 -4.92 24.75 39.20
N ALA A 49 -5.00 25.19 40.47
CA ALA A 49 -6.21 25.09 41.27
C ALA A 49 -7.38 25.95 40.77
N THR A 50 -7.12 26.94 39.92
CA THR A 50 -8.10 27.91 39.43
C THR A 50 -8.60 27.57 38.03
N VAL A 51 -7.73 27.02 37.17
CA VAL A 51 -8.09 26.73 35.77
C VAL A 51 -7.86 25.27 35.36
N GLY A 52 -7.26 24.42 36.20
CA GLY A 52 -6.99 23.01 35.92
C GLY A 52 -5.60 22.79 35.28
N TRP A 53 -5.43 21.71 34.51
CA TRP A 53 -4.14 21.36 33.88
C TRP A 53 -3.63 22.36 32.85
N VAL A 54 -2.49 23.00 33.10
CA VAL A 54 -1.82 23.95 32.18
C VAL A 54 -0.52 23.36 31.66
N TRP A 55 -0.11 23.71 30.44
CA TRP A 55 1.17 23.25 29.89
C TRP A 55 2.34 23.95 30.58
N ARG A 56 3.40 23.19 30.84
CA ARG A 56 4.65 23.72 31.34
C ARG A 56 5.35 24.53 30.25
N PRO A 57 5.82 25.75 30.55
CA PRO A 57 6.63 26.52 29.63
C PRO A 57 7.84 25.75 29.10
N GLY A 58 8.09 25.82 27.78
CA GLY A 58 9.20 25.14 27.12
C GLY A 58 9.02 23.63 26.92
N ALA A 59 7.86 23.05 27.25
CA ALA A 59 7.61 21.64 27.05
C ALA A 59 7.40 21.29 25.57
N VAL A 60 7.82 20.08 25.17
CA VAL A 60 7.48 19.51 23.86
C VAL A 60 6.32 18.52 24.04
N VAL A 61 5.25 18.77 23.28
CA VAL A 61 4.00 18.01 23.32
C VAL A 61 3.85 17.24 22.01
N LEU A 62 3.51 15.96 22.07
CA LEU A 62 3.23 15.13 20.91
C LEU A 62 1.84 14.53 21.04
N ASN A 63 0.95 14.84 20.09
CA ASN A 63 -0.36 14.18 19.97
C ASN A 63 -0.34 13.17 18.83
N SER A 64 -0.31 11.87 19.16
CA SER A 64 -0.25 10.78 18.18
C SER A 64 -1.62 10.27 17.74
N SER A 65 -2.72 10.67 18.39
CA SER A 65 -4.06 10.17 18.04
C SER A 65 -4.66 10.88 16.83
N GLU A 66 -4.31 12.15 16.64
CA GLU A 66 -4.76 12.98 15.51
C GLU A 66 -3.61 13.91 15.11
N GLY A 67 -3.18 13.84 13.85
CA GLY A 67 -2.24 14.79 13.26
C GLY A 67 -0.74 14.60 13.55
N GLY A 68 -0.33 13.98 14.65
CA GLY A 68 1.00 13.34 14.78
C GLY A 68 2.22 14.28 14.82
N VAL A 69 2.08 15.54 15.21
CA VAL A 69 3.16 16.55 15.15
C VAL A 69 3.69 16.89 16.55
N PRO A 70 5.02 16.99 16.75
CA PRO A 70 5.59 17.53 17.98
C PRO A 70 5.52 19.06 17.99
N ILE A 71 5.08 19.62 19.11
CA ILE A 71 4.79 21.05 19.28
C ILE A 71 5.49 21.58 20.53
N LEU A 72 6.17 22.72 20.41
CA LEU A 72 6.83 23.41 21.52
C LEU A 72 5.87 24.38 22.21
N VAL A 73 5.82 24.34 23.53
CA VAL A 73 5.05 25.26 24.37
C VAL A 73 5.90 26.49 24.70
N ASN A 74 5.37 27.69 24.48
CA ASN A 74 6.10 28.94 24.73
C ASN A 74 6.28 29.24 26.23
N GLU A 75 6.91 30.37 26.54
CA GLU A 75 7.20 30.82 27.91
C GLU A 75 5.95 31.12 28.75
N ARG A 76 4.76 31.23 28.13
CA ARG A 76 3.46 31.45 28.80
C ARG A 76 2.64 30.17 28.97
N GLY A 77 3.17 29.01 28.56
CA GLY A 77 2.41 27.76 28.64
C GLY A 77 1.40 27.59 27.49
N LEU A 78 1.61 28.27 26.36
CA LEU A 78 0.73 28.24 25.20
C LEU A 78 1.35 27.46 24.03
N ILE A 79 0.50 26.81 23.23
CA ILE A 79 0.88 26.20 21.95
C ILE A 79 0.93 27.30 20.88
N ASP A 80 1.98 28.13 20.99
CA ASP A 80 2.16 29.31 20.16
C ASP A 80 3.63 29.71 20.05
N GLY A 81 3.94 30.69 19.21
CA GLY A 81 5.25 31.35 19.19
C GLY A 81 5.54 32.13 20.49
N PRO A 82 6.79 32.58 20.70
CA PRO A 82 7.13 33.42 21.83
C PRO A 82 6.37 34.76 21.77
N VAL A 83 6.00 35.30 22.92
CA VAL A 83 5.34 36.61 23.03
C VAL A 83 6.33 37.68 22.56
N VAL A 84 5.92 38.49 21.58
CA VAL A 84 6.76 39.53 21.00
C VAL A 84 6.53 40.84 21.77
N PRO A 85 7.55 41.36 22.49
CA PRO A 85 7.37 42.61 23.23
C PRO A 85 7.06 43.77 22.28
N ARG A 86 6.13 44.64 22.68
CA ARG A 86 5.73 45.88 21.97
C ARG A 86 4.94 45.69 20.67
N VAL A 87 4.55 44.46 20.32
CA VAL A 87 3.55 44.21 19.28
C VAL A 87 2.16 44.14 19.94
N PRO A 88 1.12 44.82 19.41
CA PRO A 88 -0.23 44.70 19.94
C PRO A 88 -0.72 43.26 19.93
N ALA A 89 -1.09 42.72 21.10
CA ALA A 89 -1.60 41.36 21.22
C ALA A 89 -3.12 41.31 21.03
N VAL A 90 -3.60 40.27 20.35
CA VAL A 90 -4.99 39.83 20.29
C VAL A 90 -5.05 38.50 20.99
N LEU A 91 -5.86 38.40 22.05
CA LEU A 91 -5.98 37.17 22.83
C LEU A 91 -7.06 36.29 22.23
N VAL A 92 -6.74 35.06 21.83
CA VAL A 92 -7.70 34.11 21.24
C VAL A 92 -8.03 32.99 22.23
N LEU A 93 -9.25 33.01 22.77
CA LEU A 93 -9.75 32.07 23.77
C LEU A 93 -10.64 31.03 23.11
N GLY A 94 -10.45 29.76 23.46
CA GLY A 94 -11.28 28.68 22.94
C GLY A 94 -10.95 27.33 23.54
N ASN A 95 -11.67 26.31 23.08
CA ASN A 95 -11.49 24.91 23.49
C ASN A 95 -10.37 24.20 22.68
N SER A 96 -10.44 22.88 22.54
CA SER A 96 -9.47 22.07 21.80
C SER A 96 -9.32 22.44 20.32
N PHE A 97 -10.36 23.02 19.69
CA PHE A 97 -10.30 23.52 18.31
C PHE A 97 -9.34 24.72 18.18
N THR A 98 -9.22 25.52 19.24
CA THR A 98 -8.30 26.65 19.30
C THR A 98 -6.91 26.20 19.73
N GLU A 99 -6.81 25.27 20.69
CA GLU A 99 -5.52 24.69 21.13
C GLU A 99 -4.74 24.04 19.98
N ALA A 100 -5.44 23.41 19.03
CA ALA A 100 -4.89 22.95 17.75
C ALA A 100 -3.65 22.03 17.85
N ILE A 101 -3.58 21.22 18.90
CA ILE A 101 -2.47 20.28 19.18
C ILE A 101 -2.26 19.21 18.08
N GLN A 102 -3.22 19.08 17.16
CA GLN A 102 -3.18 18.14 16.04
C GLN A 102 -2.41 18.69 14.82
N VAL A 103 -2.10 19.99 14.74
CA VAL A 103 -1.40 20.58 13.59
C VAL A 103 -0.13 21.30 14.03
N PRO A 104 0.89 21.46 13.16
CA PRO A 104 2.04 22.31 13.47
C PRO A 104 1.59 23.74 13.84
N ILE A 105 2.33 24.43 14.73
CA ILE A 105 1.99 25.81 15.17
C ILE A 105 1.72 26.71 13.96
N GLY A 106 2.62 26.74 12.98
CA GLY A 106 2.46 27.57 11.77
C GLY A 106 1.26 27.20 10.89
N ALA A 107 0.60 26.07 11.14
CA ALA A 107 -0.57 25.60 10.42
C ALA A 107 -1.89 25.79 11.18
N ASN A 108 -1.88 26.15 12.47
CA ASN A 108 -3.08 26.47 13.22
C ASN A 108 -3.71 27.79 12.70
N PHE A 109 -4.97 28.04 13.04
CA PHE A 109 -5.68 29.17 12.43
C PHE A 109 -5.23 30.54 12.98
N THR A 110 -4.72 30.60 14.21
CA THR A 110 -4.24 31.85 14.82
C THR A 110 -2.94 32.30 14.18
N SER A 111 -1.96 31.42 14.01
CA SER A 111 -0.68 31.71 13.35
C SER A 111 -0.86 31.99 11.85
N ARG A 112 -1.78 31.31 11.16
CA ARG A 112 -2.10 31.61 9.75
C ARG A 112 -2.80 32.98 9.60
N ALA A 113 -3.71 33.31 10.50
CA ALA A 113 -4.37 34.62 10.50
C ALA A 113 -3.39 35.75 10.83
N GLU A 114 -2.50 35.55 11.81
CA GLU A 114 -1.40 36.47 12.14
C GLU A 114 -0.49 36.76 10.95
N ALA A 115 -0.05 35.70 10.25
CA ALA A 115 0.76 35.84 9.04
C ALA A 115 0.03 36.65 7.95
N SER A 116 -1.30 36.48 7.83
CA SER A 116 -2.13 37.20 6.86
C SER A 116 -2.37 38.67 7.25
N LEU A 117 -2.27 39.00 8.54
CA LEU A 117 -2.40 40.37 9.07
C LEU A 117 -1.05 41.13 9.13
N GLY A 118 0.04 40.50 8.68
CA GLY A 118 1.33 41.14 8.50
C GLY A 118 2.40 40.85 9.57
N GLY A 119 2.18 39.86 10.45
CA GLY A 119 3.19 39.21 11.33
C GLY A 119 3.91 40.09 12.38
N ASP A 120 4.42 41.23 11.96
CA ASP A 120 5.15 42.21 12.78
C ASP A 120 4.23 43.33 13.32
N ALA A 121 2.99 43.41 12.83
CA ALA A 121 2.04 44.50 13.13
C ALA A 121 1.05 44.16 14.26
N ILE A 122 0.72 42.88 14.47
CA ILE A 122 -0.23 42.38 15.46
C ILE A 122 0.12 40.92 15.76
N GLN A 123 0.03 40.52 17.03
CA GLN A 123 0.28 39.15 17.47
C GLN A 123 -1.05 38.50 17.91
N LEU A 124 -1.43 37.37 17.34
CA LEU A 124 -2.60 36.58 17.75
C LEU A 124 -2.14 35.49 18.71
N LEU A 125 -2.27 35.76 20.01
CA LEU A 125 -1.90 34.82 21.05
C LEU A 125 -2.93 33.70 21.19
N ASN A 126 -2.53 32.48 20.82
CA ASN A 126 -3.34 31.28 20.94
C ASN A 126 -3.46 30.84 22.41
N ALA A 127 -4.54 31.24 23.07
CA ALA A 127 -4.88 30.86 24.44
C ALA A 127 -5.94 29.74 24.50
N GLY A 128 -6.07 28.94 23.44
CA GLY A 128 -6.97 27.79 23.38
C GLY A 128 -6.54 26.62 24.27
N ARG A 129 -7.52 25.87 24.80
CA ARG A 129 -7.22 24.72 25.67
C ARG A 129 -8.30 23.65 25.66
N SER A 130 -7.88 22.40 25.54
CA SER A 130 -8.76 21.24 25.65
C SER A 130 -9.49 21.21 26.99
N ALA A 131 -10.75 20.76 26.96
CA ALA A 131 -11.64 20.66 28.13
C ALA A 131 -11.98 21.99 28.84
N MET A 132 -11.66 23.15 28.25
CA MET A 132 -12.26 24.43 28.65
C MET A 132 -13.53 24.70 27.85
N GLY A 133 -14.61 25.05 28.55
CA GLY A 133 -15.78 25.71 27.96
C GLY A 133 -15.83 27.20 28.30
N PRO A 134 -16.86 27.93 27.81
CA PRO A 134 -17.01 29.37 28.00
C PRO A 134 -17.02 29.84 29.45
N GLU A 135 -17.52 29.03 30.38
CA GLU A 135 -17.52 29.28 31.82
C GLU A 135 -16.12 29.50 32.42
N HIS A 136 -15.06 29.09 31.73
CA HIS A 136 -13.67 29.25 32.14
C HIS A 136 -12.97 30.49 31.55
N TYR A 137 -13.54 31.09 30.50
CA TYR A 137 -12.83 32.08 29.68
C TYR A 137 -12.52 33.38 30.42
N GLY A 138 -13.41 33.87 31.29
CA GLY A 138 -13.15 35.09 32.08
C GLY A 138 -11.95 34.94 33.02
N VAL A 139 -11.87 33.80 33.71
CA VAL A 139 -10.79 33.48 34.64
C VAL A 139 -9.47 33.24 33.89
N TRP A 140 -9.52 32.61 32.71
CA TRP A 140 -8.34 32.37 31.89
C TRP A 140 -7.81 33.66 31.26
N ALA A 141 -8.69 34.50 30.71
CA ALA A 141 -8.33 35.81 30.15
C ALA A 141 -7.67 36.73 31.18
N ALA A 142 -8.08 36.65 32.45
CA ALA A 142 -7.51 37.45 33.51
C ALA A 142 -5.99 37.24 33.71
N ARG A 143 -5.45 36.09 33.29
CA ARG A 143 -4.02 35.77 33.37
C ARG A 143 -3.15 36.49 32.34
N PHE A 144 -3.77 37.08 31.33
CA PHE A 144 -3.09 37.79 30.23
C PHE A 144 -3.35 39.30 30.27
N ARG A 145 -3.89 39.83 31.37
CA ARG A 145 -4.13 41.28 31.53
C ARG A 145 -2.84 42.10 31.45
N ASP A 146 -1.72 41.53 31.87
CA ASP A 146 -0.41 42.15 31.78
C ASP A 146 0.01 42.45 30.32
N LEU A 147 -0.53 41.69 29.36
CA LEU A 147 -0.28 41.90 27.93
C LEU A 147 -1.12 43.03 27.33
N SER A 148 -2.09 43.57 28.09
CA SER A 148 -3.01 44.62 27.64
C SER A 148 -3.59 44.36 26.25
N PRO A 149 -4.34 43.25 26.06
CA PRO A 149 -4.78 42.82 24.74
C PRO A 149 -5.60 43.92 24.07
N SER A 150 -5.28 44.18 22.81
CA SER A 150 -5.98 45.17 21.98
C SER A 150 -7.40 44.71 21.60
N ARG A 151 -7.61 43.39 21.52
CA ARG A 151 -8.90 42.71 21.30
C ARG A 151 -8.87 41.32 21.92
N ILE A 152 -10.05 40.78 22.23
CA ILE A 152 -10.23 39.39 22.65
C ILE A 152 -11.11 38.68 21.61
N VAL A 153 -10.66 37.53 21.12
CA VAL A 153 -11.44 36.64 20.25
C VAL A 153 -11.94 35.48 21.10
N VAL A 154 -13.25 35.27 21.13
CA VAL A 154 -13.90 34.15 21.82
C VAL A 154 -14.38 33.15 20.77
N VAL A 155 -13.75 31.98 20.75
CA VAL A 155 -14.06 30.89 19.82
C VAL A 155 -15.11 29.97 20.42
N LEU A 156 -16.23 29.81 19.72
CA LEU A 156 -17.36 28.97 20.11
C LEU A 156 -17.67 27.95 19.02
N GLY A 157 -18.03 26.73 19.41
CA GLY A 157 -18.45 25.65 18.52
C GLY A 157 -19.63 24.86 19.08
N GLN A 158 -20.04 23.80 18.38
CA GLN A 158 -21.18 22.98 18.80
C GLN A 158 -20.88 22.26 20.13
N GLY A 159 -21.78 22.41 21.11
CA GLY A 159 -21.71 21.79 22.44
C GLY A 159 -21.19 22.72 23.54
N ASP A 160 -20.70 23.92 23.20
CA ASP A 160 -20.19 24.88 24.19
C ASP A 160 -21.32 25.49 25.04
N LEU A 161 -22.59 25.46 24.61
CA LEU A 161 -23.70 25.95 25.44
C LEU A 161 -23.99 25.06 26.65
N VAL A 162 -23.74 23.75 26.55
CA VAL A 162 -23.95 22.80 27.66
C VAL A 162 -23.07 23.14 28.85
N HIS A 163 -21.91 23.73 28.61
CA HIS A 163 -21.00 24.20 29.66
C HIS A 163 -21.51 25.40 30.47
N LEU A 164 -22.53 26.11 29.97
CA LEU A 164 -23.12 27.26 30.66
C LEU A 164 -24.36 26.91 31.48
N VAL A 165 -25.09 25.86 31.07
CA VAL A 165 -26.42 25.51 31.63
C VAL A 165 -26.61 24.01 31.95
N GLY A 166 -25.58 23.19 31.76
CA GLY A 166 -25.63 21.75 32.01
C GLY A 166 -25.66 21.40 33.51
N PRO A 167 -26.09 20.16 33.86
CA PRO A 167 -26.28 19.72 35.25
C PRO A 167 -24.98 19.68 36.08
N GLU A 168 -23.83 19.63 35.42
CA GLU A 168 -22.50 19.66 36.03
C GLU A 168 -22.08 21.08 36.46
N THR A 169 -22.77 22.13 36.03
CA THR A 169 -22.34 23.53 36.22
C THR A 169 -22.58 23.99 37.66
N LEU A 170 -21.52 24.22 38.43
CA LEU A 170 -21.62 24.76 39.80
C LEU A 170 -21.84 26.27 39.75
N VAL A 171 -22.90 26.76 40.39
CA VAL A 171 -23.27 28.19 40.41
C VAL A 171 -23.22 28.72 41.84
N ASP A 172 -22.40 29.73 42.09
CA ASP A 172 -22.37 30.47 43.36
C ASP A 172 -23.34 31.65 43.34
N GLY A 173 -24.35 31.61 44.20
CA GLY A 173 -25.35 32.67 44.36
C GLY A 173 -26.54 32.56 43.38
N ALA A 174 -27.59 33.34 43.62
CA ALA A 174 -28.77 33.43 42.77
C ALA A 174 -28.90 34.83 42.16
N GLY A 175 -29.16 34.91 40.85
CA GLY A 175 -29.36 36.17 40.12
C GLY A 175 -28.26 36.51 39.10
N PRO A 176 -28.32 37.68 38.44
CA PRO A 176 -27.44 38.06 37.32
C PRO A 176 -25.94 38.21 37.67
N ALA A 177 -25.57 38.12 38.95
CA ALA A 177 -24.19 38.16 39.44
C ALA A 177 -23.64 36.77 39.85
N ALA A 178 -24.38 35.69 39.60
CA ALA A 178 -23.98 34.35 39.98
C ALA A 178 -22.73 33.91 39.20
N ARG A 179 -21.66 33.51 39.92
CA ARG A 179 -20.39 33.10 39.31
C ARG A 179 -20.41 31.59 39.03
N ILE A 180 -20.01 31.22 37.82
CA ILE A 180 -19.84 29.81 37.46
C ILE A 180 -18.51 29.32 38.03
N ARG A 181 -18.55 28.27 38.86
CA ARG A 181 -17.34 27.55 39.28
C ARG A 181 -17.07 26.41 38.30
N PRO A 182 -15.80 26.16 37.94
CA PRO A 182 -15.41 24.94 37.24
C PRO A 182 -15.85 23.71 38.04
N ALA A 183 -16.65 22.82 37.45
CA ALA A 183 -16.80 21.49 38.01
C ALA A 183 -15.53 20.70 37.75
N MET A 184 -14.89 20.22 38.82
CA MET A 184 -13.73 19.36 38.68
C MET A 184 -14.25 18.00 38.22
N LEU A 185 -14.12 17.70 36.93
CA LEU A 185 -14.46 16.38 36.37
C LEU A 185 -13.76 15.31 37.22
N GLU A 186 -14.50 14.29 37.70
CA GLU A 186 -13.92 13.21 38.54
C GLU A 186 -12.71 12.53 37.88
N THR A 187 -12.62 12.60 36.55
CA THR A 187 -11.50 12.11 35.74
C THR A 187 -10.18 12.88 35.94
N ASP A 188 -10.22 14.10 36.48
CA ASP A 188 -9.04 14.92 36.80
C ASP A 188 -8.54 14.73 38.24
N ALA A 189 -9.40 14.27 39.16
CA ALA A 189 -9.01 13.99 40.54
C ALA A 189 -7.96 12.85 40.63
N LEU A 190 -8.08 11.85 39.75
CA LEU A 190 -7.12 10.75 39.67
C LEU A 190 -5.75 11.22 39.18
N LYS A 191 -5.73 12.03 38.12
CA LYS A 191 -4.50 12.60 37.55
C LYS A 191 -3.81 13.53 38.56
N LYS A 192 -4.60 14.28 39.35
CA LYS A 192 -4.11 15.14 40.43
C LYS A 192 -3.48 14.34 41.57
N THR A 193 -4.10 13.23 41.96
CA THR A 193 -3.60 12.36 43.04
C THR A 193 -2.21 11.78 42.72
N PHE A 194 -1.95 11.48 41.45
CA PHE A 194 -0.66 10.92 40.99
C PHE A 194 0.28 11.95 40.35
N GLU A 195 -0.07 13.24 40.38
CA GLU A 195 0.68 14.33 39.72
C GLU A 195 2.20 14.31 40.02
N PRO A 196 2.67 14.14 41.28
CA PRO A 196 4.11 14.13 41.57
C PRO A 196 4.85 12.97 40.91
N LEU A 197 4.14 11.87 40.64
CA LEU A 197 4.68 10.69 39.97
C LEU A 197 4.67 10.88 38.44
N LEU A 198 3.56 11.38 37.88
CA LEU A 198 3.40 11.58 36.43
C LEU A 198 4.35 12.64 35.88
N THR A 199 4.60 13.71 36.63
CA THR A 199 5.51 14.80 36.25
C THR A 199 6.99 14.37 36.29
N ARG A 200 7.31 13.29 37.02
CA ARG A 200 8.68 12.75 37.19
C ARG A 200 8.93 11.43 36.46
N SER A 201 7.88 10.74 36.02
CA SER A 201 7.99 9.45 35.33
C SER A 201 7.22 9.44 34.01
N ALA A 202 7.97 9.23 32.93
CA ALA A 202 7.42 8.97 31.59
C ALA A 202 6.66 7.64 31.56
N LEU A 203 7.17 6.62 32.25
CA LEU A 203 6.52 5.33 32.35
C LEU A 203 5.18 5.43 33.07
N ALA A 204 5.12 6.14 34.21
CA ALA A 204 3.88 6.38 34.92
C ALA A 204 2.88 7.19 34.08
N SER A 205 3.35 8.21 33.36
CA SER A 205 2.54 9.00 32.43
C SER A 205 1.96 8.14 31.30
N TRP A 206 2.78 7.27 30.73
CA TRP A 206 2.40 6.34 29.68
C TRP A 206 1.38 5.31 30.17
N MET A 207 1.67 4.67 31.32
CA MET A 207 0.79 3.69 31.96
C MET A 207 -0.56 4.32 32.30
N MET A 208 -0.56 5.52 32.88
CA MET A 208 -1.81 6.20 33.22
C MET A 208 -2.66 6.51 31.99
N ARG A 209 -2.07 6.98 30.87
CA ARG A 209 -2.81 7.20 29.61
C ARG A 209 -3.44 5.92 29.06
N ARG A 210 -2.72 4.79 29.15
CA ARG A 210 -3.16 3.48 28.63
C ARG A 210 -4.19 2.80 29.54
N MET A 211 -4.03 2.94 30.85
CA MET A 211 -4.88 2.33 31.87
C MET A 211 -6.07 3.20 32.28
N LYS A 212 -6.14 4.47 31.86
CA LYS A 212 -7.23 5.39 32.20
C LYS A 212 -8.64 4.80 32.00
N PRO A 213 -8.95 4.13 30.86
CA PRO A 213 -10.27 3.52 30.67
C PRO A 213 -10.52 2.33 31.61
N VAL A 214 -9.46 1.57 31.91
CA VAL A 214 -9.51 0.38 32.76
C VAL A 214 -9.68 0.77 34.22
N ILE A 215 -8.95 1.79 34.70
CA ILE A 215 -9.04 2.28 36.08
C ILE A 215 -10.39 2.96 36.33
N LEU A 216 -10.88 3.78 35.39
CA LEU A 216 -12.21 4.37 35.48
C LEU A 216 -13.29 3.29 35.47
N GLY A 217 -13.20 2.30 34.56
CA GLY A 217 -14.10 1.14 34.56
C GLY A 217 -14.03 0.29 35.83
N TRP A 218 -12.86 0.19 36.47
CA TRP A 218 -12.69 -0.50 37.76
C TRP A 218 -13.29 0.29 38.92
N MET A 219 -13.15 1.62 38.92
CA MET A 219 -13.75 2.51 39.91
C MET A 219 -15.27 2.57 39.77
N ASP A 220 -15.78 2.56 38.54
CA ASP A 220 -17.21 2.44 38.25
C ASP A 220 -17.74 1.04 38.65
N GLY A 221 -16.94 -0.02 38.46
CA GLY A 221 -17.24 -1.37 38.95
C GLY A 221 -17.23 -1.49 40.48
N LEU A 222 -16.33 -0.80 41.17
CA LEU A 222 -16.31 -0.71 42.65
C LEU A 222 -17.49 0.10 43.19
N ARG A 223 -17.89 1.18 42.50
CA ARG A 223 -19.10 1.95 42.81
C ARG A 223 -20.37 1.13 42.54
N ALA A 224 -20.39 0.32 41.49
CA ALA A 224 -21.48 -0.62 41.19
C ALA A 224 -21.63 -1.70 42.26
N LEU A 225 -20.53 -2.18 42.86
CA LEU A 225 -20.57 -3.12 44.00
C LEU A 225 -21.23 -2.53 45.26
N THR A 226 -21.28 -1.20 45.41
CA THR A 226 -21.98 -0.53 46.53
C THR A 226 -23.47 -0.25 46.25
N ARG A 227 -23.96 -0.49 45.03
CA ARG A 227 -25.36 -0.28 44.62
C ARG A 227 -26.06 -1.62 44.34
N PHE A 228 -26.05 -2.54 45.28
CA PHE A 228 -27.03 -3.64 45.29
C PHE A 228 -28.34 -3.13 45.90
N GLY A 229 -29.26 -2.63 45.08
CA GLY A 229 -30.63 -2.34 45.55
C GLY A 229 -31.49 -1.33 44.79
N ALA A 230 -31.14 -0.87 43.59
CA ALA A 230 -32.03 0.00 42.81
C ALA A 230 -32.06 -0.43 41.34
N GLU A 231 -33.26 -0.70 40.82
CA GLU A 231 -33.52 -0.92 39.38
C GLU A 231 -33.09 0.30 38.57
N GLU A 232 -32.28 0.09 37.54
CA GLU A 232 -31.99 1.14 36.56
C GLU A 232 -33.22 1.35 35.67
N ALA A 233 -33.83 2.53 35.78
CA ALA A 233 -34.78 3.02 34.79
C ALA A 233 -34.07 3.24 33.44
N PRO A 234 -34.74 2.97 32.30
CA PRO A 234 -34.15 3.20 30.98
C PRO A 234 -33.78 4.69 30.83
N ALA A 235 -32.63 4.95 30.20
CA ALA A 235 -32.15 6.29 29.92
C ALA A 235 -33.22 7.10 29.16
N GLY A 236 -33.85 8.04 29.86
CA GLY A 236 -34.78 8.99 29.25
C GLY A 236 -34.05 9.92 28.28
N PRO A 237 -34.78 10.63 27.40
CA PRO A 237 -34.19 11.63 26.53
C PRO A 237 -33.43 12.68 27.35
N ALA A 238 -32.26 13.10 26.87
CA ALA A 238 -31.47 14.15 27.51
C ALA A 238 -32.33 15.41 27.74
N PRO A 239 -32.23 16.08 28.92
CA PRO A 239 -33.02 17.27 29.19
C PRO A 239 -32.74 18.34 28.13
N ALA A 240 -33.79 19.00 27.66
CA ALA A 240 -33.67 20.06 26.65
C ALA A 240 -32.85 21.25 27.19
N LEU A 241 -31.92 21.76 26.38
CA LEU A 241 -31.08 22.92 26.70
C LEU A 241 -31.93 24.17 26.95
N ASP A 242 -31.78 24.83 28.11
CA ASP A 242 -32.42 26.13 28.37
C ASP A 242 -31.68 27.24 27.59
N VAL A 243 -32.16 27.49 26.37
CA VAL A 243 -31.57 28.47 25.44
C VAL A 243 -31.61 29.88 26.01
N ALA A 244 -32.67 30.27 26.72
CA ALA A 244 -32.79 31.63 27.27
C ALA A 244 -31.74 31.87 28.37
N GLU A 245 -31.52 30.87 29.21
CA GLU A 245 -30.50 30.91 30.24
C GLU A 245 -29.08 30.89 29.65
N ALA A 246 -28.85 30.07 28.63
CA ALA A 246 -27.56 29.97 27.97
C ALA A 246 -27.18 31.29 27.27
N THR A 247 -28.11 31.92 26.53
CA THR A 247 -27.91 33.25 25.95
C THR A 247 -27.57 34.28 27.02
N ARG A 248 -28.31 34.29 28.14
CA ARG A 248 -28.11 35.25 29.23
C ARG A 248 -26.71 35.13 29.84
N ARG A 249 -26.26 33.91 30.13
CA ARG A 249 -24.94 33.64 30.71
C ARG A 249 -23.81 33.96 29.75
N LEU A 250 -23.96 33.58 28.48
CA LEU A 250 -22.98 33.92 27.45
C LEU A 250 -22.87 35.43 27.27
N THR A 251 -24.01 36.15 27.25
CA THR A 251 -24.02 37.62 27.17
C THR A 251 -23.22 38.24 28.33
N ALA A 252 -23.45 37.78 29.56
CA ALA A 252 -22.76 38.28 30.74
C ALA A 252 -21.24 38.03 30.67
N LEU A 253 -20.81 36.84 30.21
CA LEU A 253 -19.40 36.51 30.00
C LEU A 253 -18.76 37.42 28.95
N LEU A 254 -19.43 37.64 27.81
CA LEU A 254 -18.92 38.50 26.75
C LEU A 254 -18.82 39.96 27.22
N GLN A 255 -19.74 40.43 28.06
CA GLN A 255 -19.66 41.75 28.70
C GLN A 255 -18.50 41.84 29.71
N GLU A 256 -18.26 40.78 30.49
CA GLU A 256 -17.11 40.69 31.40
C GLU A 256 -15.78 40.80 30.64
N LEU A 257 -15.64 40.04 29.55
CA LEU A 257 -14.45 40.10 28.68
C LEU A 257 -14.35 41.46 27.95
N GLY A 258 -15.49 42.04 27.55
CA GLY A 258 -15.60 43.36 26.93
C GLY A 258 -15.10 44.50 27.82
N ALA A 259 -15.15 44.33 29.14
CA ALA A 259 -14.56 45.26 30.10
C ALA A 259 -13.02 45.24 30.09
N MET A 260 -12.39 44.20 29.53
CA MET A 260 -10.94 44.07 29.37
C MET A 260 -10.46 44.61 28.02
N ALA A 261 -11.12 44.21 26.93
CA ALA A 261 -10.83 44.66 25.57
C ALA A 261 -12.03 44.40 24.65
N PRO A 262 -12.15 45.09 23.49
CA PRO A 262 -13.20 44.79 22.52
C PRO A 262 -13.23 43.30 22.13
N VAL A 263 -14.43 42.71 22.16
CA VAL A 263 -14.63 41.27 21.92
C VAL A 263 -15.12 40.99 20.50
N VAL A 264 -14.53 39.96 19.89
CA VAL A 264 -14.99 39.32 18.65
C VAL A 264 -15.36 37.88 18.95
N VAL A 265 -16.60 37.48 18.69
CA VAL A 265 -17.03 36.08 18.75
C VAL A 265 -16.76 35.43 17.40
N LEU A 266 -15.93 34.39 17.38
CA LEU A 266 -15.67 33.55 16.22
C LEU A 266 -16.41 32.22 16.38
N ASP A 267 -17.42 32.02 15.56
CA ASP A 267 -18.22 30.80 15.52
C ASP A 267 -17.62 29.80 14.52
N ILE A 268 -17.25 28.62 15.01
CA ILE A 268 -16.81 27.47 14.22
C ILE A 268 -17.91 26.41 14.28
N PRO A 269 -18.90 26.45 13.37
CA PRO A 269 -20.02 25.54 13.42
C PRO A 269 -19.63 24.15 12.92
N HIS A 270 -20.35 23.15 13.39
CA HIS A 270 -20.21 21.80 12.86
C HIS A 270 -20.76 21.73 11.42
N VAL A 271 -19.91 21.26 10.51
CA VAL A 271 -20.22 21.17 9.09
C VAL A 271 -20.58 19.74 8.71
N ALA A 272 -21.79 19.54 8.19
CA ALA A 272 -22.21 18.31 7.55
C ALA A 272 -21.82 18.33 6.07
N TYR A 273 -20.84 17.49 5.70
CA TYR A 273 -20.38 17.36 4.33
C TYR A 273 -21.29 16.40 3.55
N ARG A 274 -21.92 16.87 2.47
CA ARG A 274 -22.85 16.11 1.61
C ARG A 274 -22.22 15.80 0.24
N ALA A 275 -22.83 14.83 -0.44
CA ALA A 275 -22.54 14.52 -1.84
C ALA A 275 -22.75 15.77 -2.73
N GLY A 276 -21.96 15.88 -3.80
CA GLY A 276 -21.98 17.06 -4.69
C GLY A 276 -21.23 18.27 -4.13
N ARG A 277 -20.25 18.05 -3.23
CA ARG A 277 -19.41 19.09 -2.60
C ARG A 277 -20.22 20.20 -1.90
N ARG A 278 -21.39 19.81 -1.39
CA ARG A 278 -22.27 20.70 -0.65
C ARG A 278 -21.98 20.56 0.84
N ALA A 279 -21.70 21.68 1.50
CA ALA A 279 -21.61 21.74 2.96
C ALA A 279 -22.91 22.31 3.51
N GLU A 280 -23.42 21.72 4.59
CA GLU A 280 -24.61 22.17 5.30
C GLU A 280 -24.28 22.30 6.79
N ARG A 281 -25.00 23.18 7.49
CA ARG A 281 -24.93 23.25 8.96
C ARG A 281 -25.59 22.01 9.54
N ALA A 282 -25.05 21.49 10.65
CA ALA A 282 -25.66 20.37 11.36
C ALA A 282 -27.05 20.73 11.90
N ALA A 283 -27.92 19.74 12.13
CA ALA A 283 -29.30 19.95 12.58
C ALA A 283 -29.43 20.54 14.00
N ALA A 284 -28.37 20.47 14.82
CA ALA A 284 -28.29 21.02 16.17
C ALA A 284 -27.32 22.23 16.21
N ASP A 285 -27.60 23.24 15.39
CA ASP A 285 -26.76 24.43 15.25
C ASP A 285 -27.04 25.47 16.34
N GLU A 286 -26.00 25.83 17.11
CA GLU A 286 -26.05 26.77 18.23
C GLU A 286 -25.76 28.23 17.81
N SER A 287 -25.40 28.46 16.55
CA SER A 287 -24.95 29.76 16.00
C SER A 287 -25.91 30.92 16.26
N ALA A 288 -27.22 30.65 16.28
CA ALA A 288 -28.24 31.68 16.55
C ALA A 288 -28.14 32.24 17.97
N VAL A 289 -27.82 31.38 18.94
CA VAL A 289 -27.63 31.74 20.36
C VAL A 289 -26.36 32.58 20.52
N TYR A 290 -25.27 32.18 19.86
CA TYR A 290 -24.01 32.91 19.86
C TYR A 290 -24.14 34.31 19.26
N ARG A 291 -24.88 34.43 18.15
CA ARG A 291 -25.16 35.71 17.51
C ARG A 291 -26.01 36.63 18.40
N ASP A 292 -27.08 36.12 19.01
CA ASP A 292 -27.94 36.90 19.92
C ASP A 292 -27.16 37.38 21.15
N ALA A 293 -26.36 36.51 21.77
CA ALA A 293 -25.53 36.87 22.92
C ALA A 293 -24.46 37.92 22.56
N ALA A 294 -23.78 37.76 21.41
CA ALA A 294 -22.81 38.74 20.92
C ALA A 294 -23.45 40.11 20.68
N GLN A 295 -24.62 40.14 20.05
CA GLN A 295 -25.37 41.37 19.80
C GLN A 295 -25.77 42.07 21.12
N ARG A 296 -26.28 41.32 22.10
CA ARG A 296 -26.65 41.87 23.43
C ARG A 296 -25.45 42.34 24.23
N ALA A 297 -24.28 41.74 24.03
CA ALA A 297 -23.03 42.13 24.66
C ALA A 297 -22.31 43.30 23.95
N GLY A 298 -22.77 43.69 22.76
CA GLY A 298 -22.08 44.69 21.92
C GLY A 298 -20.76 44.17 21.30
N ALA A 299 -20.61 42.85 21.17
CA ALA A 299 -19.45 42.20 20.56
C ALA A 299 -19.66 41.98 19.05
N ALA A 300 -18.57 42.00 18.28
CA ALA A 300 -18.64 41.61 16.86
C ALA A 300 -18.83 40.09 16.76
N TYR A 301 -19.67 39.62 15.84
CA TYR A 301 -19.90 38.19 15.59
C TYR A 301 -19.45 37.83 14.18
N VAL A 302 -18.68 36.76 14.06
CA VAL A 302 -18.10 36.29 12.80
C VAL A 302 -18.29 34.79 12.71
N ASP A 303 -18.72 34.33 11.54
CA ASP A 303 -19.12 32.96 11.29
C ASP A 303 -18.19 32.32 10.24
N ALA A 304 -17.52 31.24 10.62
CA ALA A 304 -16.59 30.53 9.74
C ALA A 304 -17.26 29.54 8.76
N PHE A 305 -18.59 29.35 8.81
CA PHE A 305 -19.28 28.39 7.95
C PHE A 305 -19.03 28.65 6.47
N SER A 306 -19.09 29.91 6.04
CA SER A 306 -18.93 30.26 4.62
C SER A 306 -17.54 29.88 4.10
N ASP A 307 -16.47 30.17 4.83
CA ASP A 307 -15.11 29.80 4.41
C ASP A 307 -14.88 28.29 4.51
N LEU A 308 -15.44 27.63 5.52
CA LEU A 308 -15.37 26.17 5.65
C LEU A 308 -16.13 25.47 4.52
N ALA A 309 -17.31 25.98 4.16
CA ALA A 309 -18.14 25.49 3.07
C ALA A 309 -17.50 25.78 1.72
N GLU A 310 -16.92 26.97 1.53
CA GLU A 310 -16.21 27.35 0.30
C GLU A 310 -14.92 26.56 0.14
N SER A 311 -14.18 26.32 1.23
CA SER A 311 -13.02 25.43 1.26
C SER A 311 -13.42 24.01 0.84
N TYR A 312 -14.55 23.49 1.31
CA TYR A 312 -15.07 22.20 0.87
C TYR A 312 -15.57 22.21 -0.58
N LEU A 313 -16.27 23.26 -1.01
CA LEU A 313 -16.77 23.42 -2.37
C LEU A 313 -15.61 23.43 -3.38
N LYS A 314 -14.55 24.18 -3.07
CA LYS A 314 -13.33 24.28 -3.90
C LYS A 314 -12.52 23.00 -3.88
N SER A 315 -12.26 22.44 -2.70
CA SER A 315 -11.29 21.34 -2.53
C SER A 315 -11.89 19.94 -2.62
N GLY A 316 -13.20 19.78 -2.40
CA GLY A 316 -13.87 18.48 -2.25
C GLY A 316 -13.45 17.70 -1.00
N GLN A 317 -12.61 18.27 -0.12
CA GLN A 317 -12.12 17.62 1.10
C GLN A 317 -12.64 18.32 2.35
N PRO A 318 -13.12 17.57 3.36
CA PRO A 318 -13.63 18.19 4.57
C PRO A 318 -12.50 18.89 5.34
N GLY A 319 -12.82 20.03 5.95
CA GLY A 319 -11.92 20.78 6.84
C GLY A 319 -11.74 20.13 8.22
N HIS A 320 -12.48 19.05 8.50
CA HIS A 320 -12.42 18.29 9.75
C HIS A 320 -11.87 16.88 9.54
N GLY A 321 -11.18 16.34 10.55
CA GLY A 321 -10.64 14.98 10.59
C GLY A 321 -9.24 14.82 9.99
N PHE A 322 -8.52 13.78 10.41
CA PHE A 322 -7.12 13.51 10.04
C PHE A 322 -6.95 12.12 9.42
N ALA A 323 -5.90 11.90 8.62
CA ALA A 323 -5.65 10.62 7.96
C ALA A 323 -5.34 9.45 8.91
N ASN A 324 -4.84 9.74 10.12
CA ASN A 324 -4.66 8.76 11.20
C ASN A 324 -5.92 8.59 12.08
N ASN A 325 -7.03 9.25 11.71
CA ASN A 325 -8.35 9.08 12.30
C ASN A 325 -9.44 9.16 11.19
N ARG A 326 -10.69 9.47 11.52
CA ARG A 326 -11.79 9.60 10.55
C ARG A 326 -11.78 10.99 9.90
N MET A 327 -11.75 11.05 8.57
CA MET A 327 -11.95 12.29 7.80
C MET A 327 -13.42 12.73 7.83
N GLY A 328 -13.66 14.03 7.95
CA GLY A 328 -15.00 14.64 7.97
C GLY A 328 -15.65 14.74 9.34
N ILE A 329 -15.02 14.24 10.40
CA ILE A 329 -15.52 14.25 11.78
C ILE A 329 -14.32 14.56 12.70
N GLY A 330 -14.56 15.22 13.85
CA GLY A 330 -13.51 15.51 14.84
C GLY A 330 -12.92 16.91 14.69
N HIS A 331 -11.64 17.10 15.06
CA HIS A 331 -10.98 18.42 15.04
C HIS A 331 -10.72 18.94 13.62
N LEU A 332 -10.47 20.25 13.49
CA LEU A 332 -10.04 20.86 12.24
C LEU A 332 -8.68 20.30 11.81
N ASN A 333 -8.57 19.91 10.54
CA ASN A 333 -7.26 19.66 9.92
C ASN A 333 -6.66 20.97 9.38
N GLU A 334 -5.47 20.90 8.80
CA GLU A 334 -4.79 22.10 8.28
C GLU A 334 -5.65 22.93 7.31
N ARG A 335 -6.57 22.30 6.56
CA ARG A 335 -7.49 23.02 5.66
C ARG A 335 -8.62 23.70 6.41
N GLY A 336 -9.18 23.04 7.42
CA GLY A 336 -10.14 23.66 8.32
C GLY A 336 -9.53 24.86 9.03
N HIS A 337 -8.31 24.71 9.55
CA HIS A 337 -7.56 25.82 10.15
C HIS A 337 -7.28 26.95 9.14
N ALA A 338 -6.94 26.65 7.89
CA ALA A 338 -6.77 27.67 6.85
C ALA A 338 -8.07 28.45 6.58
N ALA A 339 -9.20 27.75 6.45
CA ALA A 339 -10.50 28.40 6.22
C ALA A 339 -10.92 29.31 7.38
N VAL A 340 -10.79 28.83 8.63
CA VAL A 340 -11.07 29.63 9.83
C VAL A 340 -10.11 30.82 9.95
N ALA A 341 -8.85 30.65 9.53
CA ALA A 341 -7.87 31.74 9.53
C ALA A 341 -8.27 32.87 8.58
N GLU A 342 -8.81 32.55 7.40
CA GLU A 342 -9.32 33.56 6.45
C GLU A 342 -10.48 34.35 7.04
N THR A 343 -11.44 33.66 7.68
CA THR A 343 -12.55 34.29 8.41
C THR A 343 -12.03 35.27 9.46
N LEU A 344 -11.10 34.81 10.30
CA LEU A 344 -10.56 35.58 11.42
C LEU A 344 -9.71 36.76 10.95
N ALA A 345 -8.86 36.58 9.94
CA ALA A 345 -8.05 37.65 9.38
C ALA A 345 -8.93 38.77 8.80
N ARG A 346 -10.01 38.43 8.08
CA ARG A 346 -10.94 39.44 7.56
C ARG A 346 -11.66 40.20 8.69
N ALA A 347 -12.06 39.51 9.75
CA ALA A 347 -12.68 40.15 10.90
C ALA A 347 -11.75 41.13 11.63
N LEU A 348 -10.45 40.80 11.70
CA LEU A 348 -9.48 41.63 12.39
C LEU A 348 -8.91 42.75 11.52
N ALA A 349 -8.85 42.57 10.19
CA ALA A 349 -8.33 43.54 9.22
C ALA A 349 -9.20 44.81 9.08
N VAL A 350 -10.48 44.77 9.46
CA VAL A 350 -11.38 45.93 9.38
C VAL A 350 -11.13 46.86 10.58
N THR A 351 -10.21 47.81 10.44
CA THR A 351 -10.54 49.26 10.46
C THR A 351 -9.31 50.12 10.08
N PRO A 352 -9.55 51.27 9.42
CA PRO A 352 -8.53 52.07 8.74
C PRO A 352 -7.71 52.92 9.72
N SER A 353 -6.40 53.00 9.47
CA SER A 353 -5.62 54.21 9.66
C SER A 353 -4.56 54.32 8.56
N GLU A 354 -4.30 55.55 8.18
CA GLU A 354 -3.82 56.00 6.87
C GLU A 354 -2.34 55.69 6.59
N GLY A 355 -2.06 55.43 5.31
CA GLY A 355 -0.93 56.04 4.60
C GLY A 355 0.47 55.43 4.78
N ARG A 356 0.96 54.78 3.71
CA ARG A 356 2.08 55.31 2.89
C ARG A 356 2.57 54.27 1.86
N ARG A 357 2.64 54.76 0.61
CA ARG A 357 3.40 54.19 -0.52
C ARG A 357 4.89 54.08 -0.22
N ARG A 358 5.57 53.09 -0.83
CA ARG A 358 6.87 53.17 -1.57
C ARG A 358 7.24 51.76 -2.07
N GLN A 359 7.22 51.50 -3.38
CA GLN A 359 8.30 51.68 -4.37
C GLN A 359 9.49 50.72 -4.21
N SER A 360 9.62 49.82 -5.18
CA SER A 360 10.81 49.00 -5.48
C SER A 360 11.98 49.86 -5.99
N PRO A 361 13.21 49.33 -5.92
CA PRO A 361 14.12 49.42 -7.07
C PRO A 361 14.91 48.11 -7.38
N PRO A 362 15.64 48.05 -8.52
CA PRO A 362 15.85 46.83 -9.31
C PRO A 362 17.32 46.35 -9.43
N GLY A 363 17.49 45.12 -9.92
CA GLY A 363 18.46 44.76 -10.97
C GLY A 363 19.89 44.33 -10.59
N GLY A 364 20.31 43.16 -11.09
CA GLY A 364 21.72 42.74 -11.23
C GLY A 364 21.87 41.36 -11.92
N PRO A 365 22.68 41.18 -12.99
CA PRO A 365 22.66 40.02 -13.91
C PRO A 365 23.79 38.98 -13.68
N PRO A 366 23.86 37.86 -14.45
CA PRO A 366 24.46 36.58 -14.04
C PRO A 366 25.93 36.39 -14.47
N SER A 367 26.61 35.44 -13.83
CA SER A 367 27.96 34.97 -14.18
C SER A 367 27.96 33.47 -14.49
N ALA A 368 28.74 33.10 -15.50
CA ALA A 368 28.72 31.84 -16.23
C ALA A 368 29.79 30.81 -15.80
N SER A 369 29.40 29.54 -15.92
CA SER A 369 30.08 28.29 -16.33
C SER A 369 31.58 28.00 -16.11
N ALA A 370 31.84 26.74 -15.68
CA ALA A 370 32.86 25.82 -16.23
C ALA A 370 32.48 24.34 -15.97
N PRO A 371 32.92 23.35 -16.81
CA PRO A 371 32.19 22.10 -17.11
C PRO A 371 32.77 20.81 -16.46
N PRO A 372 32.02 19.68 -16.43
CA PRO A 372 32.53 18.38 -15.98
C PRO A 372 33.07 17.47 -17.10
N LEU A 373 34.00 16.60 -16.68
CA LEU A 373 34.83 15.65 -17.44
C LEU A 373 34.05 14.50 -18.11
N ALA A 374 34.51 14.08 -19.29
CA ALA A 374 34.01 12.96 -20.07
C ALA A 374 34.60 11.58 -19.65
N PRO A 375 33.85 10.47 -19.74
CA PRO A 375 34.37 9.10 -19.64
C PRO A 375 34.81 8.53 -21.01
N PRO A 376 35.62 7.44 -21.04
CA PRO A 376 36.39 7.02 -22.22
C PRO A 376 35.58 6.24 -23.27
N LYS A 377 36.01 6.38 -24.53
CA LYS A 377 35.46 5.72 -25.73
C LYS A 377 35.78 4.22 -25.76
N ALA A 378 34.77 3.38 -25.94
CA ALA A 378 34.92 1.99 -26.37
C ALA A 378 35.11 1.92 -27.89
N GLY A 379 35.99 1.01 -28.33
CA GLY A 379 36.47 0.87 -29.71
C GLY A 379 35.39 0.44 -30.71
N THR A 380 35.54 1.00 -31.91
CA THR A 380 34.81 0.67 -33.13
C THR A 380 35.41 -0.57 -33.81
N GLU A 381 34.65 -1.66 -33.89
CA GLU A 381 34.79 -2.63 -34.98
C GLU A 381 33.60 -2.43 -35.92
N THR A 382 33.90 -1.85 -37.09
CA THR A 382 32.98 -1.62 -38.20
C THR A 382 32.95 -2.84 -39.11
N GLY A 383 31.84 -3.58 -39.09
CA GLY A 383 31.39 -4.41 -40.21
C GLY A 383 30.05 -3.87 -40.68
N ASP A 384 30.03 -3.25 -41.87
CA ASP A 384 28.83 -2.69 -42.49
C ASP A 384 27.77 -3.78 -42.71
N ALA A 385 26.73 -3.77 -41.86
CA ALA A 385 25.62 -4.71 -41.89
C ALA A 385 24.34 -3.99 -42.31
N VAL A 386 23.74 -4.44 -43.42
CA VAL A 386 22.46 -3.94 -43.95
C VAL A 386 21.37 -4.02 -42.87
N ALA A 387 20.74 -2.88 -42.56
CA ALA A 387 19.66 -2.76 -41.58
C ALA A 387 18.37 -3.45 -42.06
N LEU A 388 17.54 -3.90 -41.10
CA LEU A 388 16.22 -4.46 -41.40
C LEU A 388 15.40 -3.45 -42.22
N SER A 389 14.82 -3.89 -43.32
CA SER A 389 14.09 -3.02 -44.27
C SER A 389 12.75 -3.67 -44.65
N PRO A 390 11.73 -2.88 -44.99
CA PRO A 390 10.46 -3.42 -45.41
C PRO A 390 10.60 -4.21 -46.72
N ALA A 391 9.90 -5.33 -46.83
CA ALA A 391 9.84 -6.18 -48.02
C ALA A 391 8.92 -5.61 -49.13
N ALA A 392 8.07 -4.64 -48.79
CA ALA A 392 7.15 -3.94 -49.69
C ALA A 392 6.86 -2.53 -49.15
N PRO A 393 6.24 -1.61 -49.91
CA PRO A 393 5.84 -0.30 -49.40
C PRO A 393 5.02 -0.44 -48.11
N SER A 394 5.42 0.30 -47.07
CA SER A 394 4.91 0.15 -45.71
C SER A 394 4.66 1.52 -45.09
N SER A 395 3.57 1.66 -44.33
CA SER A 395 3.36 2.83 -43.46
C SER A 395 4.01 2.63 -42.09
N LEU A 396 4.37 1.38 -41.73
CA LEU A 396 5.26 1.11 -40.62
C LEU A 396 6.67 1.60 -40.99
N THR A 397 7.18 2.53 -40.20
CA THR A 397 8.47 3.18 -40.41
C THR A 397 9.62 2.38 -39.81
N ALA A 398 9.36 1.56 -38.78
CA ALA A 398 10.35 0.68 -38.20
C ALA A 398 9.70 -0.54 -37.52
N VAL A 399 10.44 -1.65 -37.51
CA VAL A 399 10.11 -2.86 -36.78
C VAL A 399 11.35 -3.32 -36.04
N TRP A 400 11.24 -3.49 -34.73
CA TRP A 400 12.32 -4.00 -33.87
C TRP A 400 11.73 -4.82 -32.72
N ALA A 401 12.59 -5.45 -31.92
CA ALA A 401 12.15 -6.29 -30.81
C ALA A 401 13.03 -6.17 -29.57
N ASN A 402 12.48 -6.61 -28.44
CA ASN A 402 13.20 -6.82 -27.19
C ASN A 402 12.65 -8.08 -26.47
N GLU A 403 13.16 -8.39 -25.28
CA GLU A 403 12.73 -9.55 -24.48
C GLU A 403 11.43 -9.33 -23.68
N GLY A 404 10.96 -8.09 -23.58
CA GLY A 404 9.80 -7.62 -22.81
C GLY A 404 10.13 -6.80 -21.56
N GLY A 405 11.33 -6.96 -20.99
CA GLY A 405 11.76 -6.34 -19.73
C GLY A 405 11.85 -4.81 -19.80
N ASP A 406 12.04 -4.27 -21.00
CA ASP A 406 11.94 -2.86 -21.32
C ASP A 406 10.56 -2.56 -21.91
N LYS A 407 9.67 -2.00 -21.08
CA LYS A 407 8.31 -1.65 -21.47
C LYS A 407 8.31 -0.38 -22.31
N VAL A 408 7.90 -0.50 -23.57
CA VAL A 408 7.85 0.62 -24.51
C VAL A 408 6.48 1.30 -24.43
N ALA A 409 6.43 2.58 -24.09
CA ALA A 409 5.15 3.30 -24.03
C ALA A 409 4.64 3.60 -25.43
N ARG A 410 3.31 3.73 -25.63
CA ARG A 410 2.68 3.81 -26.96
C ARG A 410 3.16 4.99 -27.84
N ASP A 411 3.57 6.10 -27.23
CA ASP A 411 4.05 7.32 -27.89
C ASP A 411 5.58 7.34 -28.09
N GLU A 412 6.24 6.22 -27.85
CA GLU A 412 7.68 6.05 -27.92
C GLU A 412 8.10 5.48 -29.27
N LEU A 413 8.84 6.26 -30.06
CA LEU A 413 9.35 5.85 -31.36
C LEU A 413 10.87 6.03 -31.32
N ARG A 414 11.61 4.92 -31.35
CA ARG A 414 13.05 4.90 -31.10
C ARG A 414 13.86 4.86 -32.38
N GLU A 415 13.40 4.11 -33.38
CA GLU A 415 14.13 3.95 -34.65
C GLU A 415 13.73 4.99 -35.69
N SER A 416 12.46 5.39 -35.70
CA SER A 416 11.95 6.30 -36.74
C SER A 416 12.42 7.76 -36.62
N GLY A 417 13.06 8.13 -35.50
CA GLY A 417 13.64 9.47 -35.31
C GLY A 417 12.63 10.62 -35.28
N ASP A 418 11.35 10.35 -35.01
CA ASP A 418 10.30 11.36 -35.00
C ASP A 418 10.56 12.41 -33.91
N PRO A 419 10.73 13.71 -34.24
CA PRO A 419 10.98 14.76 -33.26
C PRO A 419 9.79 15.01 -32.32
N ARG A 420 8.59 14.50 -32.64
CA ARG A 420 7.41 14.54 -31.76
C ARG A 420 7.39 13.40 -30.75
N SER A 421 8.24 12.37 -30.93
CA SER A 421 8.30 11.26 -30.00
C SER A 421 8.80 11.70 -28.63
N LYS A 422 8.23 11.13 -27.57
CA LYS A 422 8.77 11.28 -26.21
C LYS A 422 10.12 10.59 -26.01
N ALA A 423 10.62 9.84 -27.00
CA ALA A 423 11.91 9.15 -26.92
C ALA A 423 13.07 10.09 -26.54
N GLY A 424 13.07 11.33 -27.07
CA GLY A 424 14.12 12.32 -26.76
C GLY A 424 14.15 12.83 -25.31
N ARG A 425 13.13 12.54 -24.50
CA ARG A 425 13.07 12.89 -23.06
C ARG A 425 13.51 11.74 -22.14
N ARG A 426 13.88 10.58 -22.69
CA ARG A 426 14.14 9.34 -21.94
C ARG A 426 15.60 8.92 -22.07
N HIS A 427 16.24 8.58 -20.97
CA HIS A 427 17.62 8.09 -20.97
C HIS A 427 17.68 6.59 -21.32
N GLY A 428 18.77 6.17 -21.98
CA GLY A 428 19.10 4.75 -22.13
C GLY A 428 18.27 3.95 -23.13
N LEU A 429 17.51 4.59 -24.02
CA LEU A 429 16.67 3.90 -25.00
C LEU A 429 17.52 3.08 -25.99
N ARG A 430 17.25 1.77 -26.05
CA ARG A 430 17.92 0.83 -26.96
C ARG A 430 16.90 0.13 -27.83
N THR A 431 17.30 -0.16 -29.06
CA THR A 431 16.54 -0.95 -30.04
C THR A 431 17.28 -2.23 -30.39
N ARG A 432 18.43 -2.44 -29.75
CA ARG A 432 19.24 -3.66 -29.79
C ARG A 432 19.42 -4.17 -28.37
N SER A 433 19.38 -5.49 -28.23
CA SER A 433 19.49 -6.23 -26.98
C SER A 433 20.11 -7.60 -27.25
N ARG A 434 20.35 -8.41 -26.22
CA ARG A 434 20.72 -9.83 -26.40
C ARG A 434 19.65 -10.63 -27.15
N ALA A 435 18.38 -10.23 -26.99
CA ALA A 435 17.25 -10.85 -27.66
C ALA A 435 17.00 -10.34 -29.08
N PHE A 436 17.64 -9.25 -29.50
CA PHE A 436 17.48 -8.68 -30.84
C PHE A 436 18.69 -7.86 -31.27
N ASP A 437 19.38 -8.28 -32.32
CA ASP A 437 20.63 -7.64 -32.77
C ASP A 437 20.43 -6.51 -33.80
N GLY A 438 19.17 -6.16 -34.09
CA GLY A 438 18.79 -5.25 -35.17
C GLY A 438 18.35 -5.96 -36.45
N ARG A 439 18.46 -7.30 -36.52
CA ARG A 439 18.11 -8.10 -37.69
C ARG A 439 17.30 -9.34 -37.35
N GLU A 440 17.61 -10.01 -36.25
CA GLU A 440 17.03 -11.29 -35.87
C GLU A 440 16.65 -11.31 -34.38
N ILE A 441 15.47 -11.86 -34.08
CA ILE A 441 15.08 -12.20 -32.70
C ILE A 441 15.81 -13.47 -32.29
N ARG A 442 16.53 -13.42 -31.17
CA ARG A 442 17.29 -14.54 -30.62
C ARG A 442 16.71 -14.98 -29.28
N LEU A 443 16.21 -16.21 -29.26
CA LEU A 443 15.62 -16.86 -28.09
C LEU A 443 16.47 -18.05 -27.65
N SER A 444 16.46 -18.33 -26.35
CA SER A 444 17.20 -19.44 -25.74
C SER A 444 16.35 -20.06 -24.65
N ALA A 445 16.07 -21.36 -24.75
CA ALA A 445 15.11 -22.04 -23.88
C ALA A 445 15.58 -23.45 -23.50
N ALA A 446 15.27 -23.86 -22.29
CA ALA A 446 15.21 -25.27 -21.90
C ALA A 446 13.95 -25.92 -22.47
N GLN A 447 13.88 -27.25 -22.38
CA GLN A 447 12.61 -27.94 -22.57
C GLN A 447 11.67 -27.65 -21.39
N ASN A 448 10.35 -27.76 -21.61
CA ASN A 448 9.30 -27.41 -20.65
C ASN A 448 9.26 -25.91 -20.25
N GLU A 449 9.78 -25.04 -21.10
CA GLU A 449 9.94 -23.63 -20.82
C GLU A 449 9.11 -22.78 -21.80
N THR A 450 8.52 -21.68 -21.32
CA THR A 450 7.99 -20.63 -22.19
C THR A 450 8.98 -19.47 -22.24
N VAL A 451 9.49 -19.16 -23.44
CA VAL A 451 10.29 -17.96 -23.73
C VAL A 451 9.48 -16.96 -24.53
N SER A 452 9.89 -15.70 -24.50
CA SER A 452 9.10 -14.61 -25.05
C SER A 452 9.94 -13.58 -25.78
N ALA A 453 9.31 -12.88 -26.72
CA ALA A 453 9.81 -11.66 -27.34
C ALA A 453 8.68 -10.63 -27.45
N GLN A 454 9.02 -9.35 -27.43
CA GLN A 454 8.10 -8.26 -27.72
C GLN A 454 8.58 -7.53 -28.98
N LEU A 455 7.76 -7.55 -30.02
CA LEU A 455 7.94 -6.71 -31.21
C LEU A 455 7.32 -5.34 -30.98
N ILE A 456 7.96 -4.32 -31.55
CA ILE A 456 7.49 -2.95 -31.57
C ILE A 456 7.33 -2.54 -33.04
N LEU A 457 6.10 -2.19 -33.40
CA LEU A 457 5.73 -1.72 -34.74
C LEU A 457 5.55 -0.21 -34.67
N GLU A 458 6.45 0.57 -35.28
CA GLU A 458 6.41 2.04 -35.26
C GLU A 458 5.76 2.60 -36.53
N ALA A 459 4.84 3.56 -36.39
CA ALA A 459 4.25 4.30 -37.50
C ALA A 459 4.44 5.80 -37.29
N ALA A 460 5.57 6.38 -37.70
CA ALA A 460 5.89 7.78 -37.38
C ALA A 460 5.07 8.80 -38.20
N THR A 461 4.96 8.60 -39.50
CA THR A 461 4.48 9.64 -40.43
C THR A 461 3.03 9.44 -40.88
N ALA A 462 2.60 8.19 -41.04
CA ALA A 462 1.25 7.83 -41.50
C ALA A 462 0.70 6.65 -40.71
N THR A 463 -0.62 6.57 -40.57
CA THR A 463 -1.27 5.43 -39.92
C THR A 463 -1.06 4.16 -40.76
N ALA A 464 -0.49 3.12 -40.16
CA ALA A 464 -0.47 1.78 -40.73
C ALA A 464 -1.83 1.12 -40.50
N ARG A 465 -2.50 0.71 -41.57
CA ARG A 465 -3.89 0.23 -41.53
C ARG A 465 -3.99 -1.27 -41.75
N GLY A 466 -4.91 -1.91 -41.04
CA GLY A 466 -5.18 -3.33 -41.17
C GLY A 466 -3.93 -4.18 -40.97
N VAL A 467 -3.11 -3.81 -39.98
CA VAL A 467 -1.91 -4.52 -39.59
C VAL A 467 -2.30 -5.88 -39.01
N SER A 468 -1.65 -6.94 -39.46
CA SER A 468 -1.74 -8.27 -38.87
C SER A 468 -0.34 -8.87 -38.68
N VAL A 469 -0.19 -9.71 -37.66
CA VAL A 469 1.07 -10.37 -37.32
C VAL A 469 0.87 -11.86 -37.24
N ARG A 470 1.75 -12.62 -37.89
CA ARG A 470 1.74 -14.08 -37.89
C ARG A 470 3.10 -14.63 -37.49
N PHE A 471 3.09 -15.55 -36.53
CA PHE A 471 4.22 -16.38 -36.17
C PHE A 471 3.68 -17.70 -35.62
N ASP A 472 3.76 -18.76 -36.41
CA ASP A 472 3.09 -20.04 -36.14
C ASP A 472 4.01 -21.25 -36.27
N GLN A 473 5.28 -21.08 -36.66
CA GLN A 473 6.21 -22.19 -36.81
C GLN A 473 7.67 -21.82 -36.58
N LEU A 474 8.40 -22.78 -36.04
CA LEU A 474 9.85 -22.80 -35.88
C LEU A 474 10.38 -24.16 -36.36
N LYS A 475 11.24 -24.15 -37.37
CA LYS A 475 11.78 -25.36 -38.03
C LYS A 475 13.17 -25.70 -37.48
N GLY A 476 13.31 -26.87 -36.89
CA GLY A 476 14.59 -27.46 -36.51
C GLY A 476 15.02 -28.55 -37.50
N ALA A 477 16.14 -29.21 -37.22
CA ALA A 477 16.68 -30.26 -38.10
C ALA A 477 15.76 -31.49 -38.21
N SER A 478 15.08 -31.87 -37.13
CA SER A 478 14.28 -33.11 -37.05
C SER A 478 12.85 -32.91 -36.56
N LEU A 479 12.48 -31.71 -36.13
CA LEU A 479 11.17 -31.39 -35.58
C LEU A 479 10.76 -29.96 -36.00
N VAL A 480 9.46 -29.75 -36.20
CA VAL A 480 8.87 -28.42 -36.34
C VAL A 480 8.02 -28.15 -35.10
N ILE A 481 8.31 -27.04 -34.41
CA ILE A 481 7.41 -26.50 -33.37
C ILE A 481 6.40 -25.65 -34.12
N ALA A 482 5.15 -26.10 -34.23
CA ALA A 482 4.12 -25.41 -34.98
C ALA A 482 2.84 -25.25 -34.15
N SER A 483 2.19 -24.10 -34.30
CA SER A 483 0.87 -23.82 -33.76
C SER A 483 -0.18 -23.91 -34.84
N ARG A 484 -1.26 -24.65 -34.55
CA ARG A 484 -2.51 -24.49 -35.29
C ARG A 484 -3.16 -23.15 -34.92
N ARG A 485 -3.97 -22.60 -35.83
CA ARG A 485 -4.84 -21.46 -35.51
C ARG A 485 -6.00 -21.91 -34.62
N ALA A 486 -6.44 -21.06 -33.70
CA ALA A 486 -7.69 -21.28 -32.98
C ALA A 486 -8.90 -21.12 -33.91
N ALA A 487 -9.87 -22.04 -33.84
CA ALA A 487 -11.09 -22.04 -34.64
C ALA A 487 -12.16 -21.04 -34.14
N GLY A 488 -11.97 -20.44 -32.96
CA GLY A 488 -12.86 -19.45 -32.36
C GLY A 488 -12.54 -19.16 -30.89
N GLY A 489 -13.36 -18.32 -30.23
CA GLY A 489 -13.10 -17.83 -28.88
C GLY A 489 -12.99 -18.91 -27.79
N GLY A 490 -13.77 -20.00 -27.89
CA GLY A 490 -13.67 -21.13 -26.97
C GLY A 490 -12.39 -21.97 -27.16
N ASP A 491 -11.95 -22.10 -28.41
CA ASP A 491 -10.76 -22.87 -28.81
C ASP A 491 -9.44 -22.11 -28.52
N LEU A 492 -9.52 -20.79 -28.24
CA LEU A 492 -8.38 -20.00 -27.75
C LEU A 492 -7.83 -20.53 -26.41
N PHE A 493 -8.66 -21.18 -25.60
CA PHE A 493 -8.27 -21.81 -24.33
C PHE A 493 -8.03 -23.32 -24.47
N ASN A 494 -7.93 -23.81 -25.70
CA ASN A 494 -7.43 -25.14 -25.99
C ASN A 494 -5.99 -25.00 -26.52
N TRP A 495 -5.00 -25.30 -25.67
CA TRP A 495 -3.59 -25.14 -25.98
C TRP A 495 -2.98 -26.36 -26.69
N THR A 496 -3.74 -27.42 -26.90
CA THR A 496 -3.25 -28.61 -27.62
C THR A 496 -2.86 -28.24 -29.06
N GLY A 497 -1.59 -28.51 -29.42
CA GLY A 497 -1.04 -28.13 -30.72
C GLY A 497 -0.88 -26.62 -30.92
N ARG A 498 -0.78 -25.84 -29.83
CA ARG A 498 -0.56 -24.37 -29.87
C ARG A 498 0.64 -23.95 -28.98
N PRO A 499 1.87 -24.43 -29.25
CA PRO A 499 3.06 -24.07 -28.49
C PRO A 499 3.52 -22.61 -28.68
N ILE A 500 3.13 -21.96 -29.79
CA ILE A 500 3.40 -20.56 -30.10
C ILE A 500 2.10 -19.75 -30.01
N GLU A 501 2.10 -18.68 -29.23
CA GLU A 501 0.98 -17.76 -29.06
C GLU A 501 1.44 -16.32 -29.34
N VAL A 502 0.62 -15.54 -30.07
CA VAL A 502 0.91 -14.15 -30.42
C VAL A 502 -0.19 -13.25 -29.87
N PHE A 503 0.18 -12.12 -29.29
CA PHE A 503 -0.73 -11.20 -28.61
C PHE A 503 -0.52 -9.77 -29.06
N VAL A 504 -1.59 -9.06 -29.38
CA VAL A 504 -1.59 -7.59 -29.45
C VAL A 504 -1.65 -7.05 -28.03
N VAL A 505 -0.67 -6.23 -27.64
CA VAL A 505 -0.64 -5.68 -26.28
C VAL A 505 -1.41 -4.37 -26.21
N ARG A 506 -2.43 -4.28 -25.35
CA ARG A 506 -3.12 -3.02 -25.08
C ARG A 506 -2.37 -2.19 -24.05
N TYR A 507 -2.56 -0.88 -24.15
CA TYR A 507 -1.92 0.09 -23.29
C TYR A 507 -2.92 0.78 -22.37
N LEU A 508 -2.49 1.06 -21.14
CA LEU A 508 -3.26 1.79 -20.13
C LEU A 508 -2.52 3.09 -19.75
N GLN A 509 -3.25 4.18 -19.60
CA GLN A 509 -2.65 5.48 -19.28
C GLN A 509 -2.26 5.58 -17.81
N ILE A 510 -0.98 5.87 -17.53
CA ILE A 510 -0.50 6.14 -16.18
C ILE A 510 -0.72 7.63 -15.89
N ARG A 511 -1.71 7.94 -15.06
CA ARG A 511 -2.07 9.34 -14.71
C ARG A 511 -1.50 9.79 -13.37
N GLY A 512 -0.98 8.87 -12.58
CA GLY A 512 -0.35 9.15 -11.30
C GLY A 512 0.44 7.95 -10.77
N LEU A 513 1.24 8.18 -9.73
CA LEU A 513 2.11 7.15 -9.15
C LEU A 513 1.36 6.18 -8.24
N SER A 514 1.76 4.91 -8.31
CA SER A 514 1.32 3.85 -7.40
C SER A 514 1.85 4.01 -5.97
N LEU A 515 1.01 4.52 -5.07
CA LEU A 515 1.39 4.91 -3.72
C LEU A 515 1.71 3.72 -2.80
N LEU A 516 1.13 2.55 -3.05
CA LEU A 516 1.43 1.34 -2.30
C LEU A 516 2.78 0.72 -2.66
N THR A 517 3.46 1.22 -3.69
CA THR A 517 4.56 0.50 -4.31
C THR A 517 5.93 1.02 -3.91
N TRP A 518 6.09 2.34 -3.85
CA TRP A 518 7.37 3.00 -3.60
C TRP A 518 7.36 3.74 -2.27
N GLY A 519 8.53 4.02 -1.69
CA GLY A 519 8.67 5.00 -0.63
C GLY A 519 8.84 6.39 -1.23
N LEU A 520 7.80 7.22 -1.21
CA LEU A 520 7.78 8.55 -1.89
C LEU A 520 8.73 9.59 -1.27
N TYR A 521 9.39 9.25 -0.17
CA TYR A 521 10.41 10.07 0.48
C TYR A 521 11.78 10.02 -0.24
N ASP A 522 11.97 9.08 -1.17
CA ASP A 522 13.18 8.96 -1.99
C ASP A 522 12.81 8.67 -3.45
N GLU A 523 13.07 9.63 -4.33
CA GLU A 523 12.75 9.56 -5.75
C GLU A 523 13.43 8.36 -6.42
N ARG A 524 14.58 7.90 -5.92
CA ARG A 524 15.32 6.76 -6.47
C ARG A 524 14.63 5.41 -6.27
N HIS A 525 13.58 5.36 -5.45
CA HIS A 525 12.72 4.19 -5.32
C HIS A 525 11.70 4.07 -6.46
N ILE A 526 11.40 5.15 -7.16
CA ILE A 526 10.46 5.16 -8.29
C ILE A 526 11.21 4.64 -9.53
N PRO A 527 10.58 3.92 -10.48
CA PRO A 527 11.22 3.53 -11.74
C PRO A 527 11.79 4.74 -12.48
N GLU A 528 12.99 4.63 -13.06
CA GLU A 528 13.72 5.76 -13.68
C GLU A 528 12.85 6.56 -14.67
N ARG A 529 12.01 5.85 -15.43
CA ARG A 529 11.08 6.43 -16.41
C ARG A 529 9.99 7.32 -15.80
N PHE A 530 9.74 7.16 -14.52
CA PHE A 530 8.84 8.00 -13.73
C PHE A 530 9.57 8.85 -12.72
N GLN A 531 10.91 8.84 -12.62
CA GLN A 531 11.61 9.72 -11.69
C GLN A 531 11.58 11.18 -12.16
N ARG A 532 11.55 12.09 -11.21
CA ARG A 532 11.90 13.50 -11.42
C ARG A 532 13.40 13.72 -11.22
N ASP A 533 13.89 14.87 -11.65
CA ASP A 533 15.20 15.38 -11.24
C ASP A 533 15.32 15.33 -9.72
N HIS A 534 16.40 14.75 -9.21
CA HIS A 534 16.61 14.60 -7.78
C HIS A 534 18.07 14.84 -7.39
N ASP A 535 18.28 15.26 -6.14
CA ASP A 535 19.63 15.42 -5.60
C ASP A 535 20.24 14.08 -5.17
N ALA A 536 21.51 14.11 -4.73
CA ALA A 536 22.21 12.90 -4.27
C ALA A 536 21.55 12.21 -3.05
N ARG A 537 20.62 12.88 -2.35
CA ARG A 537 19.84 12.33 -1.24
C ARG A 537 18.49 11.76 -1.69
N GLY A 538 18.17 11.81 -2.98
CA GLY A 538 16.92 11.31 -3.52
C GLY A 538 15.74 12.27 -3.37
N ARG A 539 15.98 13.55 -3.06
CA ARG A 539 14.89 14.54 -2.99
C ARG A 539 14.54 15.01 -4.39
N GLY A 540 13.35 14.65 -4.86
CA GLY A 540 12.82 15.05 -6.16
C GLY A 540 12.47 16.55 -6.23
N LYS A 541 12.60 17.13 -7.41
CA LYS A 541 12.21 18.51 -7.76
C LYS A 541 11.32 18.48 -8.99
N GLY A 542 10.30 19.34 -9.01
CA GLY A 542 9.40 19.48 -10.15
C GLY A 542 8.04 18.83 -9.92
N ALA A 543 7.19 18.91 -10.93
CA ALA A 543 5.82 18.47 -10.93
C ALA A 543 5.65 17.11 -11.64
N TRP A 544 4.42 16.60 -11.66
CA TRP A 544 4.02 15.39 -12.39
C TRP A 544 4.50 15.41 -13.85
N GLY A 545 4.31 16.55 -14.53
CA GLY A 545 4.69 16.73 -15.94
C GLY A 545 6.20 16.71 -16.21
N ASP A 546 7.05 16.81 -15.17
CA ASP A 546 8.50 16.72 -15.32
C ASP A 546 9.00 15.27 -15.36
N ARG A 547 8.13 14.28 -15.08
CA ARG A 547 8.47 12.85 -15.20
C ARG A 547 8.50 12.47 -16.69
N PRO A 548 9.51 11.71 -17.17
CA PRO A 548 9.61 11.34 -18.59
C PRO A 548 8.33 10.68 -19.15
N ASP A 549 7.67 9.87 -18.31
CA ASP A 549 6.51 9.07 -18.71
C ASP A 549 5.20 9.54 -18.09
N ALA A 550 5.14 10.79 -17.63
CA ALA A 550 3.88 11.42 -17.25
C ALA A 550 2.83 11.27 -18.35
N ASP A 551 1.65 10.78 -17.95
CA ASP A 551 0.48 10.55 -18.80
C ASP A 551 0.72 9.61 -19.99
N ALA A 552 1.81 8.83 -19.98
CA ALA A 552 2.12 7.87 -21.01
C ALA A 552 1.21 6.62 -20.93
N PHE A 553 0.99 6.00 -22.07
CA PHE A 553 0.24 4.76 -22.20
C PHE A 553 1.20 3.57 -22.12
N TYR A 554 1.07 2.75 -21.08
CA TYR A 554 1.97 1.63 -20.76
C TYR A 554 1.38 0.26 -21.17
N PRO A 555 2.18 -0.64 -21.77
CA PRO A 555 1.70 -1.94 -22.24
C PRO A 555 1.45 -2.91 -21.08
N ASP A 556 0.30 -3.59 -21.06
CA ASP A 556 0.07 -4.68 -20.10
C ASP A 556 -0.91 -5.77 -20.55
N ILE A 557 -2.01 -5.46 -21.25
CA ILE A 557 -3.04 -6.48 -21.52
C ILE A 557 -2.66 -7.27 -22.78
N ALA A 558 -2.34 -8.56 -22.64
CA ALA A 558 -1.98 -9.42 -23.77
C ALA A 558 -3.23 -10.04 -24.41
N VAL A 559 -3.72 -9.43 -25.49
CA VAL A 559 -4.91 -9.89 -26.23
C VAL A 559 -4.48 -10.83 -27.36
N PRO A 560 -4.96 -12.09 -27.42
CA PRO A 560 -4.62 -12.99 -28.52
C PRO A 560 -4.95 -12.38 -29.89
N VAL A 561 -4.04 -12.51 -30.86
CA VAL A 561 -4.25 -11.97 -32.22
C VAL A 561 -5.49 -12.56 -32.88
N GLU A 562 -5.95 -13.75 -32.50
CA GLU A 562 -7.17 -14.32 -33.05
C GLU A 562 -8.44 -13.58 -32.59
N ALA A 563 -8.40 -12.89 -31.45
CA ALA A 563 -9.48 -12.01 -30.98
C ALA A 563 -9.41 -10.61 -31.60
N VAL A 564 -8.22 -10.21 -32.09
CA VAL A 564 -7.99 -8.92 -32.78
C VAL A 564 -7.16 -9.18 -34.05
N PRO A 565 -7.75 -9.79 -35.10
CA PRO A 565 -7.02 -10.31 -36.25
C PRO A 565 -6.39 -9.23 -37.13
N SER A 566 -6.86 -8.00 -37.01
CA SER A 566 -6.21 -6.83 -37.57
C SER A 566 -6.39 -5.61 -36.66
N PHE A 567 -5.44 -4.68 -36.72
CA PHE A 567 -5.46 -3.43 -35.98
C PHE A 567 -4.78 -2.31 -36.76
N ASP A 568 -5.06 -1.07 -36.41
CA ASP A 568 -4.37 0.08 -36.97
C ASP A 568 -3.28 0.55 -35.99
N VAL A 569 -2.12 0.99 -36.50
CA VAL A 569 -1.09 1.70 -35.74
C VAL A 569 -1.16 3.17 -36.14
N PRO A 570 -1.71 4.06 -35.28
CA PRO A 570 -1.85 5.48 -35.61
C PRO A 570 -0.52 6.16 -35.90
N ALA A 571 -0.53 7.16 -36.78
CA ALA A 571 0.64 8.02 -36.99
C ALA A 571 1.15 8.63 -35.67
N GLY A 572 2.47 8.62 -35.47
CA GLY A 572 3.13 9.09 -34.26
C GLY A 572 3.10 8.09 -33.08
N MET A 573 2.69 6.85 -33.30
CA MET A 573 2.53 5.82 -32.25
C MET A 573 3.20 4.51 -32.63
N ASN A 574 3.49 3.68 -31.62
CA ASN A 574 3.84 2.28 -31.80
C ASN A 574 2.72 1.34 -31.33
N GLN A 575 2.83 0.08 -31.74
CA GLN A 575 2.04 -1.03 -31.23
C GLN A 575 2.95 -2.19 -30.87
N ALA A 576 2.88 -2.64 -29.61
CA ALA A 576 3.60 -3.79 -29.10
C ALA A 576 2.84 -5.08 -29.42
N VAL A 577 3.58 -6.08 -29.87
CA VAL A 577 3.08 -7.43 -30.12
C VAL A 577 3.95 -8.41 -29.35
N TRP A 578 3.34 -9.17 -28.45
CA TRP A 578 4.03 -10.14 -27.61
C TRP A 578 3.96 -11.52 -28.24
N ILE A 579 5.06 -12.27 -28.19
CA ILE A 579 5.16 -13.65 -28.64
C ILE A 579 5.55 -14.51 -27.44
N ASP A 580 4.80 -15.59 -27.19
CA ASP A 580 5.20 -16.69 -26.32
C ASP A 580 5.52 -17.92 -27.17
N VAL A 581 6.64 -18.57 -26.87
CA VAL A 581 7.03 -19.88 -27.43
C VAL A 581 7.25 -20.82 -26.26
N TRP A 582 6.31 -21.73 -26.05
CA TRP A 582 6.47 -22.88 -25.17
C TRP A 582 7.23 -24.00 -25.90
N VAL A 583 8.32 -24.47 -25.30
CA VAL A 583 9.14 -25.57 -25.80
C VAL A 583 8.70 -26.85 -25.09
N PRO A 584 8.02 -27.79 -25.78
CA PRO A 584 7.56 -29.02 -25.15
C PRO A 584 8.71 -29.87 -24.60
N LYS A 585 8.41 -30.68 -23.57
CA LYS A 585 9.33 -31.73 -23.13
C LYS A 585 9.64 -32.70 -24.27
N GLY A 586 10.89 -33.14 -24.35
CA GLY A 586 11.34 -34.04 -25.42
C GLY A 586 11.66 -33.33 -26.74
N THR A 587 11.48 -32.01 -26.84
CA THR A 587 11.95 -31.24 -28.00
C THR A 587 13.47 -31.44 -28.16
N PRO A 588 13.95 -31.95 -29.31
CA PRO A 588 15.37 -32.15 -29.53
C PRO A 588 16.19 -30.87 -29.31
N PRO A 589 17.30 -30.92 -28.56
CA PRO A 589 18.19 -29.78 -28.44
C PRO A 589 18.76 -29.37 -29.79
N GLY A 590 18.91 -28.06 -30.02
CA GLY A 590 19.40 -27.54 -31.29
C GLY A 590 18.85 -26.17 -31.65
N ARG A 591 19.14 -25.73 -32.87
CA ARG A 591 18.64 -24.46 -33.41
C ARG A 591 17.36 -24.69 -34.21
N TYR A 592 16.40 -23.81 -34.00
CA TYR A 592 15.15 -23.72 -34.71
C TYR A 592 15.01 -22.33 -35.31
N HIS A 593 14.53 -22.24 -36.55
CA HIS A 593 14.40 -20.99 -37.28
C HIS A 593 12.97 -20.78 -37.76
N GLY A 594 12.50 -19.55 -37.71
CA GLY A 594 11.21 -19.12 -38.24
C GLY A 594 11.23 -17.65 -38.59
N GLU A 595 10.10 -17.12 -39.05
CA GLU A 595 9.97 -15.71 -39.40
C GLU A 595 8.62 -15.19 -38.89
N VAL A 596 8.65 -14.04 -38.22
CA VAL A 596 7.44 -13.26 -37.96
C VAL A 596 7.08 -12.52 -39.24
N GLU A 597 5.86 -12.73 -39.72
CA GLU A 597 5.32 -12.00 -40.86
C GLU A 597 4.40 -10.90 -40.37
N ILE A 598 4.61 -9.67 -40.88
CA ILE A 598 3.78 -8.52 -40.59
C ILE A 598 3.18 -8.05 -41.92
N ALA A 599 1.87 -7.91 -41.97
CA ALA A 599 1.15 -7.48 -43.15
C ALA A 599 0.35 -6.21 -42.88
N GLU A 600 0.25 -5.33 -43.88
CA GLU A 600 -0.61 -4.15 -43.90
C GLU A 600 -1.66 -4.33 -45.01
N ALA A 601 -2.93 -4.21 -44.66
CA ALA A 601 -4.05 -4.43 -45.58
C ALA A 601 -3.94 -5.75 -46.38
N GLY A 602 -3.44 -6.82 -45.73
CA GLY A 602 -3.27 -8.15 -46.32
C GLY A 602 -1.99 -8.36 -47.14
N THR A 603 -1.16 -7.33 -47.33
CA THR A 603 0.14 -7.45 -48.01
C THR A 603 1.26 -7.55 -46.99
N THR A 604 2.09 -8.61 -47.03
CA THR A 604 3.27 -8.72 -46.15
C THR A 604 4.24 -7.58 -46.45
N THR A 605 4.45 -6.70 -45.47
CA THR A 605 5.35 -5.55 -45.57
C THR A 605 6.66 -5.75 -44.81
N TRP A 606 6.68 -6.57 -43.76
CA TRP A 606 7.89 -6.91 -43.03
C TRP A 606 7.99 -8.41 -42.75
N ARG A 607 9.24 -8.90 -42.71
CA ARG A 607 9.62 -10.25 -42.28
C ARG A 607 10.75 -10.13 -41.27
N LEU A 608 10.55 -10.69 -40.08
CA LEU A 608 11.53 -10.64 -39.01
C LEU A 608 11.99 -12.06 -38.64
N PRO A 609 13.25 -12.43 -38.94
CA PRO A 609 13.80 -13.71 -38.57
C PRO A 609 13.79 -13.96 -37.06
N VAL A 610 13.50 -15.21 -36.67
CA VAL A 610 13.54 -15.70 -35.30
C VAL A 610 14.43 -16.94 -35.24
N ALA A 611 15.41 -16.94 -34.36
CA ALA A 611 16.22 -18.09 -34.00
C ALA A 611 15.97 -18.49 -32.55
N LEU A 612 15.56 -19.73 -32.32
CA LEU A 612 15.43 -20.33 -31.01
C LEU A 612 16.51 -21.39 -30.81
N THR A 613 17.28 -21.29 -29.73
CA THR A 613 18.18 -22.36 -29.26
C THR A 613 17.49 -23.16 -28.15
N VAL A 614 17.31 -24.46 -28.36
CA VAL A 614 16.78 -25.40 -27.36
C VAL A 614 17.94 -26.13 -26.69
N HIS A 615 18.01 -26.06 -25.36
CA HIS A 615 19.06 -26.69 -24.55
C HIS A 615 18.75 -28.15 -24.20
N ALA A 616 19.82 -28.90 -23.88
CA ALA A 616 19.76 -30.32 -23.52
C ALA A 616 19.38 -30.58 -22.04
N PHE A 617 18.42 -29.82 -21.51
CA PHE A 617 17.81 -30.06 -20.21
C PHE A 617 16.37 -29.54 -20.18
N ALA A 618 15.59 -30.00 -19.20
CA ALA A 618 14.19 -29.63 -19.04
C ALA A 618 13.97 -28.98 -17.67
N LEU A 619 13.11 -27.95 -17.63
CA LEU A 619 12.60 -27.41 -16.38
C LEU A 619 11.62 -28.40 -15.72
N PRO A 620 11.54 -28.44 -14.38
CA PRO A 620 10.65 -29.35 -13.67
C PRO A 620 9.18 -29.00 -13.98
N ASP A 621 8.30 -30.00 -13.87
CA ASP A 621 6.85 -29.80 -14.04
C ASP A 621 6.24 -29.04 -12.88
N VAL A 622 6.72 -29.33 -11.68
CA VAL A 622 6.40 -28.60 -10.47
C VAL A 622 7.46 -27.52 -10.32
N PRO A 623 7.11 -26.22 -10.37
CA PRO A 623 8.07 -25.14 -10.16
C PRO A 623 8.76 -25.26 -8.80
N THR A 624 10.06 -24.98 -8.76
CA THR A 624 10.85 -24.98 -7.52
C THR A 624 10.49 -23.78 -6.64
N ALA A 625 10.24 -22.63 -7.25
CA ALA A 625 9.63 -21.46 -6.63
C ALA A 625 8.11 -21.68 -6.46
N LYS A 626 7.61 -21.67 -5.21
CA LYS A 626 6.16 -21.78 -4.97
C LYS A 626 5.50 -20.42 -4.92
N THR A 627 4.27 -20.35 -5.43
CA THR A 627 3.46 -19.13 -5.41
C THR A 627 2.16 -19.32 -4.65
N LEU A 628 1.49 -18.21 -4.36
CA LEU A 628 0.12 -18.14 -3.92
C LEU A 628 -0.52 -16.97 -4.69
N LEU A 629 -1.59 -17.21 -5.45
CA LEU A 629 -2.31 -16.15 -6.15
C LEU A 629 -3.79 -16.28 -5.83
N GLN A 630 -4.39 -15.25 -5.25
CA GLN A 630 -5.81 -15.28 -4.92
C GLN A 630 -6.68 -14.94 -6.13
N LEU A 631 -7.79 -15.68 -6.28
CA LEU A 631 -8.80 -15.47 -7.31
C LEU A 631 -10.17 -15.14 -6.69
N GLY A 632 -10.74 -13.99 -7.06
CA GLY A 632 -12.07 -13.56 -6.66
C GLY A 632 -13.21 -14.20 -7.46
N TYR A 633 -13.88 -15.21 -6.89
CA TYR A 633 -15.04 -15.88 -7.51
C TYR A 633 -16.18 -14.92 -7.87
N ALA A 634 -16.49 -13.97 -6.97
CA ALA A 634 -17.57 -13.02 -7.16
C ALA A 634 -17.24 -12.03 -8.30
N ASP A 635 -16.00 -11.57 -8.38
CA ASP A 635 -15.54 -10.61 -9.40
C ASP A 635 -15.56 -11.24 -10.80
N ILE A 636 -15.03 -12.47 -10.95
CA ILE A 636 -15.05 -13.14 -12.26
C ILE A 636 -16.50 -13.40 -12.71
N ASN A 637 -17.40 -13.86 -11.84
CA ASN A 637 -18.77 -14.11 -12.25
C ASN A 637 -19.52 -12.82 -12.56
N GLN A 638 -19.28 -11.74 -11.80
CA GLN A 638 -19.89 -10.46 -12.09
C GLN A 638 -19.50 -9.93 -13.47
N ARG A 639 -18.24 -10.09 -13.88
CA ARG A 639 -17.77 -9.63 -15.20
C ARG A 639 -18.24 -10.49 -16.35
N TYR A 640 -18.26 -11.80 -16.18
CA TYR A 640 -18.60 -12.67 -17.31
C TYR A 640 -20.09 -12.95 -17.43
N LEU A 641 -20.84 -12.87 -16.33
CA LEU A 641 -22.22 -13.35 -16.23
C LEU A 641 -23.19 -12.28 -15.73
N GLY A 642 -22.70 -11.11 -15.29
CA GLY A 642 -23.53 -10.08 -14.65
C GLY A 642 -24.10 -10.47 -13.28
N LYS A 643 -23.67 -11.61 -12.71
CA LYS A 643 -24.15 -12.15 -11.43
C LYS A 643 -22.99 -12.65 -10.57
N LYS A 644 -22.75 -12.02 -9.42
CA LYS A 644 -21.66 -12.38 -8.47
C LYS A 644 -21.67 -13.85 -8.01
N TYR A 645 -22.84 -14.32 -7.61
CA TYR A 645 -23.02 -15.65 -7.04
C TYR A 645 -24.15 -16.36 -7.77
N PRO A 646 -23.86 -17.11 -8.85
CA PRO A 646 -24.84 -17.98 -9.47
C PRO A 646 -25.37 -19.01 -8.46
N ASP A 647 -26.68 -19.27 -8.49
CA ASP A 647 -27.38 -20.23 -7.63
C ASP A 647 -27.54 -21.58 -8.32
N VAL A 648 -27.81 -22.63 -7.55
CA VAL A 648 -28.12 -23.96 -8.11
C VAL A 648 -29.34 -23.86 -9.04
N GLY A 649 -29.17 -24.33 -10.28
CA GLY A 649 -30.22 -24.28 -11.30
C GLY A 649 -30.17 -23.04 -12.19
N ASP A 650 -29.32 -22.05 -11.90
CA ASP A 650 -29.06 -20.96 -12.84
C ASP A 650 -28.44 -21.49 -14.14
N PRO A 651 -28.77 -20.90 -15.31
CA PRO A 651 -28.18 -21.29 -16.59
C PRO A 651 -26.67 -21.00 -16.65
N PHE A 652 -26.12 -20.25 -15.69
CA PHE A 652 -24.74 -19.80 -15.67
C PHE A 652 -23.79 -20.67 -14.85
N VAL A 653 -24.27 -21.70 -14.15
CA VAL A 653 -23.43 -22.53 -13.25
C VAL A 653 -22.26 -23.17 -14.00
N ASP A 654 -22.53 -23.79 -15.15
CA ASP A 654 -21.49 -24.44 -15.96
C ASP A 654 -20.52 -23.41 -16.56
N ALA A 655 -21.03 -22.24 -16.95
CA ALA A 655 -20.20 -21.15 -17.43
C ALA A 655 -19.26 -20.63 -16.32
N SER A 656 -19.77 -20.41 -15.10
CA SER A 656 -18.98 -20.01 -13.92
C SER A 656 -17.85 -21.00 -13.63
N ARG A 657 -18.15 -22.30 -13.65
CA ARG A 657 -17.14 -23.36 -13.48
C ARG A 657 -16.08 -23.31 -14.57
N LEU A 658 -16.49 -23.23 -15.83
CA LEU A 658 -15.60 -23.17 -16.99
C LEU A 658 -14.69 -21.93 -16.98
N ILE A 659 -15.24 -20.76 -16.62
CA ILE A 659 -14.48 -19.50 -16.53
C ILE A 659 -13.40 -19.64 -15.46
N ARG A 660 -13.76 -20.15 -14.27
CA ARG A 660 -12.80 -20.37 -13.20
C ARG A 660 -11.73 -21.39 -13.60
N ASP A 661 -12.10 -22.51 -14.21
CA ASP A 661 -11.16 -23.52 -14.69
C ASP A 661 -10.16 -22.93 -15.70
N ARG A 662 -10.59 -22.03 -16.59
CA ARG A 662 -9.69 -21.33 -17.52
C ARG A 662 -8.73 -20.36 -16.82
N HIS A 663 -9.10 -19.78 -15.68
CA HIS A 663 -8.16 -19.01 -14.86
C HIS A 663 -7.09 -19.92 -14.25
N PHE A 664 -7.48 -21.09 -13.72
CA PHE A 664 -6.53 -22.10 -13.23
C PHE A 664 -5.59 -22.59 -14.34
N GLN A 665 -6.13 -22.93 -15.52
CA GLN A 665 -5.32 -23.38 -16.66
C GLN A 665 -4.34 -22.29 -17.13
N LEU A 666 -4.80 -21.04 -17.25
CA LEU A 666 -3.91 -19.94 -17.63
C LEU A 666 -2.81 -19.73 -16.58
N ALA A 667 -3.14 -19.73 -15.29
CA ALA A 667 -2.17 -19.59 -14.21
C ALA A 667 -1.14 -20.74 -14.20
N HIS A 668 -1.60 -21.97 -14.42
CA HIS A 668 -0.74 -23.16 -14.46
C HIS A 668 0.25 -23.11 -15.63
N ARG A 669 -0.18 -22.63 -16.81
CA ARG A 669 0.75 -22.33 -17.93
C ARG A 669 1.77 -21.23 -17.58
N HIS A 670 1.47 -20.40 -16.59
CA HIS A 670 2.39 -19.39 -16.05
C HIS A 670 3.19 -19.87 -14.83
N ARG A 671 3.12 -21.17 -14.49
CA ARG A 671 3.79 -21.76 -13.33
C ARG A 671 3.32 -21.15 -11.99
N VAL A 672 2.12 -20.55 -11.98
CA VAL A 672 1.51 -19.92 -10.81
C VAL A 672 0.36 -20.79 -10.28
N ALA A 673 0.39 -21.06 -8.99
CA ALA A 673 -0.68 -21.75 -8.28
C ALA A 673 -1.71 -20.76 -7.70
N ILE A 674 -3.00 -21.07 -7.86
CA ILE A 674 -4.14 -20.26 -7.42
C ILE A 674 -4.73 -20.80 -6.11
N ILE A 675 -5.23 -19.89 -5.26
CA ILE A 675 -6.23 -20.19 -4.22
C ILE A 675 -7.51 -19.39 -4.48
N ASP A 676 -8.62 -19.87 -3.92
CA ASP A 676 -9.87 -19.10 -3.82
C ASP A 676 -10.49 -19.28 -2.43
N ALA A 677 -11.71 -18.78 -2.22
CA ALA A 677 -12.44 -18.92 -0.95
C ALA A 677 -13.24 -20.24 -0.82
N ASN A 678 -12.92 -21.26 -1.64
CA ASN A 678 -13.73 -22.47 -1.83
C ASN A 678 -15.20 -22.13 -2.17
N ALA A 679 -15.40 -21.10 -2.99
CA ALA A 679 -16.72 -20.59 -3.35
C ALA A 679 -17.38 -21.44 -4.43
N GLY A 680 -18.71 -21.45 -4.44
CA GLY A 680 -19.52 -22.18 -5.42
C GLY A 680 -21.02 -21.92 -5.22
N PRO A 681 -21.86 -22.39 -6.16
CA PRO A 681 -23.30 -22.13 -6.15
C PRO A 681 -24.07 -22.86 -5.04
N GLU A 682 -23.54 -24.00 -4.55
CA GLU A 682 -24.19 -24.77 -3.48
C GLU A 682 -23.86 -24.21 -2.09
N VAL A 683 -24.77 -24.33 -1.12
CA VAL A 683 -24.40 -24.17 0.29
C VAL A 683 -23.44 -25.29 0.69
N TRP A 684 -22.28 -24.95 1.26
CA TRP A 684 -21.21 -25.91 1.53
C TRP A 684 -20.73 -25.84 2.97
N ASN A 685 -21.32 -26.70 3.80
CA ASN A 685 -21.00 -26.83 5.22
C ASN A 685 -20.24 -28.14 5.50
N VAL A 686 -19.28 -28.47 4.62
CA VAL A 686 -18.47 -29.69 4.69
C VAL A 686 -17.00 -29.31 4.83
N ASP A 687 -16.28 -30.01 5.69
CA ASP A 687 -14.83 -29.86 5.90
C ASP A 687 -14.00 -30.56 4.82
N ALA A 688 -14.24 -30.18 3.57
CA ALA A 688 -13.54 -30.66 2.39
C ALA A 688 -13.61 -29.62 1.26
N PRO A 689 -12.68 -29.65 0.29
CA PRO A 689 -12.82 -28.88 -0.93
C PRO A 689 -14.13 -29.22 -1.64
N ARG A 690 -14.70 -28.25 -2.35
CA ARG A 690 -15.83 -28.52 -3.25
C ARG A 690 -15.44 -29.52 -4.34
N PRO A 691 -16.40 -30.25 -4.95
CA PRO A 691 -16.09 -31.27 -5.93
C PRO A 691 -15.32 -30.75 -7.15
N ASP A 692 -15.55 -29.49 -7.54
CA ASP A 692 -14.85 -28.81 -8.63
C ASP A 692 -13.35 -28.58 -8.38
N TRP A 693 -12.89 -28.66 -7.13
CA TRP A 693 -11.48 -28.61 -6.80
C TRP A 693 -10.76 -29.93 -7.06
N GLN A 694 -11.46 -31.07 -7.16
CA GLN A 694 -10.82 -32.37 -7.31
C GLN A 694 -9.93 -32.41 -8.57
N ASP A 695 -10.50 -32.04 -9.73
CA ASP A 695 -9.77 -32.01 -11.00
C ASP A 695 -8.57 -31.02 -10.99
N ARG A 696 -8.66 -29.97 -10.17
CA ARG A 696 -7.60 -28.96 -10.02
C ARG A 696 -6.47 -29.48 -9.14
N LEU A 697 -6.77 -30.31 -8.14
CA LEU A 697 -5.81 -30.81 -7.16
C LEU A 697 -5.09 -32.07 -7.66
N ASP A 698 -5.78 -32.97 -8.37
CA ASP A 698 -5.20 -34.21 -8.87
C ASP A 698 -4.49 -34.06 -10.23
N GLY A 699 -4.68 -32.92 -10.90
CA GLY A 699 -4.08 -32.59 -12.18
C GLY A 699 -4.91 -32.96 -13.40
N SER A 700 -6.11 -33.51 -13.23
CA SER A 700 -7.03 -33.88 -14.33
C SER A 700 -7.43 -32.68 -15.18
N LEU A 701 -7.59 -31.48 -14.59
CA LEU A 701 -7.85 -30.24 -15.32
C LEU A 701 -6.71 -29.84 -16.27
N PHE A 702 -5.48 -30.24 -15.95
CA PHE A 702 -4.26 -29.83 -16.67
C PHE A 702 -3.79 -30.91 -17.64
N ARG A 703 -4.72 -31.54 -18.36
CA ARG A 703 -4.42 -32.57 -19.37
C ARG A 703 -4.91 -32.20 -20.78
N PRO A 704 -4.33 -32.78 -21.84
CA PRO A 704 -4.76 -32.53 -23.22
C PRO A 704 -6.24 -32.78 -23.47
N GLU A 705 -6.84 -33.76 -22.80
CA GLU A 705 -8.27 -34.08 -22.92
C GLU A 705 -9.18 -32.95 -22.40
N ARG A 706 -8.63 -32.06 -21.55
CA ARG A 706 -9.28 -30.84 -21.04
C ARG A 706 -8.83 -29.58 -21.78
N GLY A 707 -8.20 -29.75 -22.95
CA GLY A 707 -7.65 -28.65 -23.75
C GLY A 707 -6.38 -28.03 -23.18
N TYR A 708 -5.77 -28.65 -22.17
CA TYR A 708 -4.55 -28.15 -21.55
C TYR A 708 -3.30 -28.82 -22.15
N ASP A 709 -2.38 -28.01 -22.63
CA ASP A 709 -1.01 -28.41 -22.93
C ASP A 709 -0.11 -27.30 -22.38
N GLY A 710 1.15 -27.59 -22.03
CA GLY A 710 2.02 -26.59 -21.41
C GLY A 710 2.92 -27.11 -20.28
N SER A 711 3.45 -26.17 -19.49
CA SER A 711 4.24 -26.50 -18.30
C SER A 711 3.41 -27.24 -17.27
N GLY A 712 3.85 -28.40 -16.79
CA GLY A 712 3.18 -29.11 -15.70
C GLY A 712 1.92 -29.87 -16.12
N VAL A 713 1.87 -30.37 -17.36
CA VAL A 713 0.80 -31.27 -17.84
C VAL A 713 0.63 -32.44 -16.86
N GLY A 714 -0.62 -32.65 -16.44
CA GLY A 714 -1.04 -33.71 -15.51
C GLY A 714 -0.63 -33.49 -14.06
N VAL A 715 -0.04 -32.34 -13.71
CA VAL A 715 0.33 -31.97 -12.34
C VAL A 715 -0.73 -31.03 -11.77
N GLY A 716 -1.23 -31.32 -10.58
CA GLY A 716 -2.23 -30.48 -9.90
C GLY A 716 -1.71 -29.11 -9.43
N ASN A 717 -2.64 -28.22 -9.10
CA ASN A 717 -2.39 -26.86 -8.60
C ASN A 717 -1.54 -26.84 -7.31
N GLY A 718 -1.49 -27.96 -6.58
CA GLY A 718 -0.51 -28.20 -5.52
C GLY A 718 -0.69 -27.38 -4.24
N ILE A 719 -1.72 -26.52 -4.17
CA ILE A 719 -2.06 -25.74 -2.97
C ILE A 719 -3.57 -25.61 -2.78
N PHE A 720 -3.99 -25.53 -1.52
CA PHE A 720 -5.35 -25.18 -1.11
C PHE A 720 -5.35 -24.34 0.18
N SER A 721 -6.23 -23.35 0.24
CA SER A 721 -6.42 -22.45 1.39
C SER A 721 -7.78 -22.71 2.05
N ILE A 722 -7.77 -23.15 3.30
CA ILE A 722 -8.99 -23.30 4.11
C ILE A 722 -9.33 -21.92 4.69
N GLY A 723 -10.54 -21.43 4.41
CA GLY A 723 -11.06 -20.20 5.00
C GLY A 723 -10.25 -18.96 4.65
N THR A 724 -9.83 -18.82 3.38
CA THR A 724 -9.08 -17.67 2.85
C THR A 724 -9.57 -16.33 3.44
N TYR A 725 -8.64 -15.48 3.88
CA TYR A 725 -8.93 -14.23 4.62
C TYR A 725 -9.71 -14.39 5.93
N GLY A 726 -9.57 -15.51 6.64
CA GLY A 726 -10.26 -15.76 7.90
C GLY A 726 -11.76 -16.07 7.75
N GLN A 727 -12.17 -16.52 6.56
CA GLN A 727 -13.54 -16.89 6.20
C GLN A 727 -13.85 -18.36 6.52
N TRP A 728 -13.51 -18.81 7.72
CA TRP A 728 -13.88 -20.12 8.24
C TRP A 728 -14.92 -19.95 9.35
N GLY A 729 -16.08 -20.60 9.19
CA GLY A 729 -17.29 -20.31 9.98
C GLY A 729 -17.23 -20.68 11.46
N TRP A 730 -16.28 -21.54 11.84
CA TRP A 730 -16.13 -22.11 13.18
C TRP A 730 -15.01 -21.43 14.01
N LYS A 731 -14.64 -20.19 13.65
CA LYS A 731 -13.52 -19.45 14.29
C LYS A 731 -13.72 -18.94 15.70
N GLU A 732 -14.97 -18.88 16.13
CA GLU A 732 -15.36 -18.51 17.48
C GLU A 732 -15.67 -19.74 18.35
N GLU A 733 -15.58 -20.95 17.79
CA GLU A 733 -15.80 -22.19 18.53
C GLU A 733 -14.58 -22.56 19.40
N SER A 734 -14.72 -23.61 20.21
CA SER A 734 -13.66 -24.10 21.08
C SER A 734 -12.48 -24.70 20.29
N ASP A 735 -11.30 -24.73 20.92
CA ASP A 735 -10.10 -25.33 20.33
C ASP A 735 -10.33 -26.82 19.96
N ASP A 736 -11.12 -27.56 20.74
CA ASP A 736 -11.46 -28.95 20.42
C ASP A 736 -12.36 -29.07 19.19
N SER A 737 -13.30 -28.14 19.00
CA SER A 737 -14.09 -28.10 17.77
C SER A 737 -13.22 -27.78 16.55
N MET A 738 -12.37 -26.75 16.67
CA MET A 738 -11.38 -26.40 15.63
C MET A 738 -10.51 -27.60 15.24
N ARG A 739 -10.01 -28.37 16.21
CA ARG A 739 -9.24 -29.60 15.95
C ARG A 739 -10.05 -30.64 15.20
N ALA A 740 -11.30 -30.86 15.59
CA ALA A 740 -12.18 -31.81 14.90
C ALA A 740 -12.47 -31.41 13.44
N HIS A 741 -12.66 -30.11 13.16
CA HIS A 741 -12.77 -29.59 11.80
C HIS A 741 -11.49 -29.87 11.00
N LEU A 742 -10.33 -29.52 11.55
CA LEU A 742 -9.04 -29.74 10.91
C LEU A 742 -8.73 -31.22 10.67
N ASP A 743 -9.14 -32.11 11.57
CA ASP A 743 -8.99 -33.56 11.41
C ASP A 743 -9.76 -34.09 10.20
N ARG A 744 -10.98 -33.57 9.97
CA ARG A 744 -11.78 -33.92 8.78
C ARG A 744 -11.14 -33.40 7.50
N TRP A 745 -10.69 -32.15 7.48
CA TRP A 745 -9.94 -31.58 6.36
C TRP A 745 -8.68 -32.39 6.03
N ALA A 746 -7.85 -32.68 7.03
CA ALA A 746 -6.62 -33.44 6.85
C ALA A 746 -6.89 -34.87 6.36
N THR A 747 -7.91 -35.53 6.89
CA THR A 747 -8.32 -36.87 6.46
C THR A 747 -8.73 -36.87 4.98
N TRP A 748 -9.53 -35.87 4.56
CA TRP A 748 -9.93 -35.75 3.17
C TRP A 748 -8.71 -35.58 2.24
N PHE A 749 -7.79 -34.67 2.58
CA PHE A 749 -6.60 -34.44 1.74
C PHE A 749 -5.67 -35.66 1.70
N ALA A 750 -5.48 -36.35 2.82
CA ALA A 750 -4.68 -37.58 2.86
C ALA A 750 -5.24 -38.68 1.94
N GLN A 751 -6.56 -38.74 1.77
CA GLN A 751 -7.24 -39.74 0.95
C GLN A 751 -7.32 -39.33 -0.54
N ASN A 752 -7.53 -38.05 -0.83
CA ASN A 752 -7.91 -37.60 -2.18
C ASN A 752 -6.80 -36.83 -2.90
N ALA A 753 -5.96 -36.08 -2.18
CA ALA A 753 -4.94 -35.23 -2.78
C ALA A 753 -3.71 -35.05 -1.86
N PRO A 754 -2.99 -36.13 -1.49
CA PRO A 754 -1.96 -36.12 -0.44
C PRO A 754 -0.72 -35.29 -0.78
N ALA A 755 -0.52 -34.94 -2.05
CA ALA A 755 0.59 -34.09 -2.51
C ALA A 755 0.30 -32.58 -2.40
N THR A 756 -0.91 -32.18 -1.97
CA THR A 756 -1.32 -30.77 -1.90
C THR A 756 -0.77 -30.11 -0.64
N ASP A 757 -0.15 -28.93 -0.79
CA ASP A 757 0.14 -28.06 0.35
C ASP A 757 -1.16 -27.42 0.85
N VAL A 758 -1.58 -27.77 2.07
CA VAL A 758 -2.82 -27.25 2.67
C VAL A 758 -2.50 -26.43 3.90
N PHE A 759 -3.15 -25.27 3.99
CA PHE A 759 -3.08 -24.41 5.15
C PHE A 759 -4.45 -23.82 5.47
N ILE A 760 -4.64 -23.39 6.71
CA ILE A 760 -5.78 -22.56 7.12
C ILE A 760 -5.34 -21.10 7.23
N TYR A 761 -6.04 -20.22 6.53
CA TYR A 761 -5.82 -18.77 6.57
C TYR A 761 -6.50 -18.21 7.82
N LEU A 762 -5.72 -18.07 8.89
CA LEU A 762 -6.25 -17.70 10.21
C LEU A 762 -6.83 -16.30 10.23
N VAL A 763 -6.04 -15.32 9.80
CA VAL A 763 -6.41 -13.90 9.82
C VAL A 763 -5.53 -13.09 8.88
N ASP A 764 -6.08 -11.97 8.43
CA ASP A 764 -5.39 -10.99 7.61
C ASP A 764 -4.90 -9.79 8.45
N GLU A 765 -3.60 -9.48 8.38
CA GLU A 765 -2.94 -8.27 8.89
C GLU A 765 -3.34 -7.82 10.31
N SER A 766 -3.61 -8.77 11.20
CA SER A 766 -4.13 -8.48 12.55
C SER A 766 -3.02 -8.34 13.60
N GLN A 767 -3.21 -7.39 14.52
CA GLN A 767 -2.36 -7.20 15.71
C GLN A 767 -2.84 -8.01 16.93
N ASP A 768 -3.90 -8.82 16.79
CA ASP A 768 -4.37 -9.71 17.85
C ASP A 768 -3.50 -10.98 17.92
N TYR A 769 -2.25 -10.80 18.36
CA TYR A 769 -1.26 -11.87 18.40
C TYR A 769 -1.66 -12.98 19.38
N GLN A 770 -2.36 -12.65 20.46
CA GLN A 770 -2.83 -13.65 21.42
C GLN A 770 -3.82 -14.61 20.77
N ARG A 771 -4.73 -14.09 19.95
CA ARG A 771 -5.68 -14.90 19.18
C ARG A 771 -5.00 -15.74 18.11
N ILE A 772 -4.06 -15.16 17.36
CA ILE A 772 -3.28 -15.89 16.35
C ILE A 772 -2.49 -17.03 17.00
N GLU A 773 -1.84 -16.77 18.14
CA GLU A 773 -1.07 -17.77 18.87
C GLU A 773 -1.96 -18.87 19.44
N ARG A 774 -3.14 -18.53 19.98
CA ARG A 774 -4.13 -19.54 20.45
C ARG A 774 -4.51 -20.50 19.32
N TRP A 775 -4.94 -19.98 18.18
CA TRP A 775 -5.31 -20.81 17.04
C TRP A 775 -4.13 -21.62 16.51
N SER A 776 -2.97 -21.00 16.37
CA SER A 776 -1.76 -21.67 15.88
C SER A 776 -1.33 -22.80 16.82
N LYS A 777 -1.44 -22.60 18.13
CA LYS A 777 -1.18 -23.63 19.14
C LYS A 777 -2.21 -24.75 19.08
N ALA A 778 -3.50 -24.43 18.90
CA ALA A 778 -4.55 -25.44 18.74
C ALA A 778 -4.27 -26.38 17.56
N ILE A 779 -3.77 -25.84 16.44
CA ILE A 779 -3.32 -26.60 15.26
C ILE A 779 -2.09 -27.44 15.57
N ARG A 780 -1.02 -26.82 16.11
CA ARG A 780 0.25 -27.50 16.36
C ARG A 780 0.11 -28.65 17.36
N ASP A 781 -0.70 -28.43 18.39
CA ASP A 781 -0.90 -29.36 19.50
C ASP A 781 -2.09 -30.32 19.23
N ASN A 782 -2.68 -30.28 18.02
CA ASN A 782 -3.74 -31.21 17.63
C ASN A 782 -3.20 -32.67 17.72
N PRO A 783 -3.83 -33.57 18.51
CA PRO A 783 -3.41 -34.97 18.59
C PRO A 783 -3.84 -35.80 17.38
N GLY A 784 -4.80 -35.32 16.60
CA GLY A 784 -5.36 -35.97 15.42
C GLY A 784 -4.63 -35.64 14.11
N PRO A 785 -5.15 -36.13 12.96
CA PRO A 785 -4.56 -35.90 11.65
C PRO A 785 -4.51 -34.42 11.25
N GLY A 786 -5.35 -33.56 11.83
CA GLY A 786 -5.39 -32.12 11.60
C GLY A 786 -4.08 -31.40 11.96
N LYS A 787 -3.20 -32.05 12.74
CA LYS A 787 -1.81 -31.59 12.96
C LYS A 787 -1.03 -31.42 11.64
N ALA A 788 -1.40 -32.12 10.56
CA ALA A 788 -0.73 -31.97 9.27
C ALA A 788 -1.03 -30.61 8.59
N ILE A 789 -2.16 -29.96 8.91
CA ILE A 789 -2.53 -28.65 8.36
C ILE A 789 -1.65 -27.57 9.01
N ARG A 790 -1.22 -26.59 8.21
CA ARG A 790 -0.44 -25.44 8.70
C ARG A 790 -1.32 -24.22 8.96
N GLY A 791 -1.04 -23.48 10.02
CA GLY A 791 -1.61 -22.14 10.26
C GLY A 791 -0.91 -21.08 9.43
N PHE A 792 -1.67 -20.25 8.70
CA PHE A 792 -1.17 -19.14 7.89
C PHE A 792 -1.75 -17.81 8.39
N ALA A 793 -0.92 -16.77 8.44
CA ALA A 793 -1.37 -15.39 8.62
C ALA A 793 -0.46 -14.42 7.86
N THR A 794 -1.05 -13.33 7.35
CA THR A 794 -0.28 -12.18 6.86
C THR A 794 0.21 -11.37 8.06
N LEU A 795 1.49 -11.58 8.39
CA LEU A 795 2.15 -10.98 9.53
C LEU A 795 3.66 -10.90 9.27
N GLY A 796 4.27 -9.77 9.61
CA GLY A 796 5.72 -9.59 9.48
C GLY A 796 6.50 -10.66 10.25
N MET A 797 7.42 -11.36 9.59
CA MET A 797 8.18 -12.50 10.15
C MET A 797 8.79 -12.19 11.53
N PRO A 798 9.41 -11.02 11.77
CA PRO A 798 9.91 -10.68 13.11
C PRO A 798 8.85 -10.57 14.20
N TRP A 799 7.64 -10.14 13.86
CA TRP A 799 6.52 -10.08 14.78
C TRP A 799 5.95 -11.47 15.04
N ALA A 800 5.80 -12.27 13.97
CA ALA A 800 5.32 -13.64 14.07
C ALA A 800 6.22 -14.51 14.95
N VAL A 801 7.54 -14.47 14.73
CA VAL A 801 8.51 -15.24 15.55
C VAL A 801 8.48 -14.79 17.02
N GLY A 802 8.28 -13.50 17.29
CA GLY A 802 8.29 -12.96 18.65
C GLY A 802 7.00 -13.15 19.44
N HIS A 803 5.83 -13.14 18.78
CA HIS A 803 4.52 -13.06 19.46
C HIS A 803 3.61 -14.24 19.16
N THR A 804 3.84 -14.95 18.04
CA THR A 804 3.04 -16.09 17.60
C THR A 804 3.96 -17.28 17.28
N PRO A 805 4.78 -17.76 18.25
CA PRO A 805 5.78 -18.79 17.99
C PRO A 805 5.17 -20.11 17.48
N SER A 806 3.87 -20.35 17.66
CA SER A 806 3.19 -21.53 17.13
C SER A 806 2.76 -21.40 15.66
N LEU A 807 2.79 -20.20 15.07
CA LEU A 807 2.36 -19.97 13.69
C LEU A 807 3.30 -20.68 12.71
N ASP A 808 2.73 -21.43 11.75
CA ASP A 808 3.51 -22.23 10.81
C ASP A 808 4.00 -21.40 9.61
N ILE A 809 3.14 -20.54 9.06
CA ILE A 809 3.44 -19.73 7.89
C ILE A 809 3.18 -18.27 8.22
N ALA A 810 4.25 -17.49 8.31
CA ALA A 810 4.18 -16.04 8.42
C ALA A 810 4.42 -15.45 7.03
N CYS A 811 3.37 -14.86 6.44
CA CYS A 811 3.50 -14.19 5.14
C CYS A 811 3.69 -12.68 5.31
N SER A 812 4.82 -12.18 4.85
CA SER A 812 5.30 -10.82 5.12
C SER A 812 5.28 -9.92 3.91
N THR A 813 4.81 -8.68 4.08
CA THR A 813 5.11 -7.59 3.14
C THR A 813 6.31 -6.82 3.66
N LEU A 814 7.15 -6.33 2.75
CA LEU A 814 8.34 -5.57 3.11
C LEU A 814 8.74 -4.61 2.00
N LYS A 815 8.83 -3.32 2.35
CA LYS A 815 9.60 -2.34 1.57
C LYS A 815 10.98 -2.11 2.19
N VAL A 816 11.02 -1.97 3.52
CA VAL A 816 12.21 -1.68 4.32
C VAL A 816 12.10 -2.36 5.68
N GLY A 817 13.24 -2.72 6.28
CA GLY A 817 13.26 -3.30 7.61
C GLY A 817 14.68 -3.48 8.16
N GLN A 818 14.79 -3.63 9.48
CA GLN A 818 16.06 -3.85 10.18
C GLN A 818 16.69 -5.19 9.78
N ARG A 819 17.81 -5.16 9.07
CA ARG A 819 18.47 -6.36 8.52
C ARG A 819 18.61 -7.47 9.56
N ASP A 820 19.29 -7.18 10.65
CA ASP A 820 19.58 -8.11 11.75
C ASP A 820 18.32 -8.77 12.32
N ARG A 821 17.22 -8.02 12.41
CA ARG A 821 15.96 -8.51 12.98
C ARG A 821 15.28 -9.49 12.03
N TRP A 822 15.29 -9.18 10.73
CA TRP A 822 14.71 -10.03 9.69
C TRP A 822 15.55 -11.29 9.46
N GLU A 823 16.88 -11.17 9.43
CA GLU A 823 17.78 -12.32 9.29
C GLU A 823 17.62 -13.32 10.45
N ARG A 824 17.53 -12.83 11.70
CA ARG A 824 17.25 -13.69 12.86
C ARG A 824 15.88 -14.36 12.76
N ALA A 825 14.86 -13.64 12.31
CA ALA A 825 13.51 -14.20 12.15
C ALA A 825 13.46 -15.29 11.08
N LEU A 826 14.09 -15.05 9.92
CA LEU A 826 14.19 -16.04 8.85
C LEU A 826 15.00 -17.27 9.29
N ALA A 827 16.12 -17.07 9.99
CA ALA A 827 16.92 -18.17 10.53
C ALA A 827 16.09 -19.03 11.51
N ALA A 828 15.32 -18.41 12.40
CA ALA A 828 14.42 -19.12 13.31
C ALA A 828 13.36 -19.95 12.56
N ILE A 829 12.80 -19.42 11.48
CA ILE A 829 11.87 -20.15 10.60
C ILE A 829 12.58 -21.36 9.95
N HIS A 830 13.78 -21.17 9.40
CA HIS A 830 14.53 -22.26 8.74
C HIS A 830 14.99 -23.36 9.69
N THR A 831 15.14 -23.08 10.99
CA THR A 831 15.50 -24.11 11.98
C THR A 831 14.33 -25.01 12.39
N ASP A 832 13.09 -24.59 12.15
CA ASP A 832 11.90 -25.38 12.47
C ASP A 832 11.39 -26.08 11.20
N PRO A 833 11.45 -27.43 11.11
CA PRO A 833 11.05 -28.15 9.90
C PRO A 833 9.56 -28.00 9.56
N ARG A 834 8.73 -27.56 10.51
CA ARG A 834 7.30 -27.32 10.29
C ARG A 834 7.02 -25.95 9.66
N LYS A 835 7.83 -24.94 9.99
CA LYS A 835 7.60 -23.55 9.57
C LYS A 835 7.97 -23.33 8.10
N ARG A 836 7.30 -22.35 7.49
CA ARG A 836 7.59 -21.88 6.12
C ARG A 836 7.63 -20.36 6.10
N SER A 837 8.57 -19.82 5.35
CA SER A 837 8.71 -18.39 5.08
C SER A 837 7.86 -18.00 3.88
N CYS A 838 7.13 -16.89 3.99
CA CYS A 838 6.31 -16.37 2.91
C CYS A 838 6.50 -14.86 2.78
N MET A 839 6.63 -14.38 1.55
CA MET A 839 6.60 -12.95 1.23
C MET A 839 5.33 -12.69 0.42
N TYR A 840 4.72 -11.51 0.54
CA TYR A 840 3.59 -11.13 -0.31
C TYR A 840 3.69 -9.73 -0.88
N ASN A 841 3.10 -9.57 -2.06
CA ASN A 841 3.17 -8.38 -2.91
C ASN A 841 4.63 -8.02 -3.23
N GLY A 842 4.97 -6.74 -3.19
CA GLY A 842 6.33 -6.27 -3.40
C GLY A 842 6.35 -4.75 -3.43
N GLY A 843 7.52 -4.16 -3.19
CA GLY A 843 7.68 -2.72 -3.22
C GLY A 843 9.13 -2.27 -3.10
N ARG A 844 9.48 -1.23 -3.85
CA ARG A 844 10.84 -0.69 -3.90
C ARG A 844 11.17 0.10 -2.61
N PRO A 845 12.42 0.08 -2.13
CA PRO A 845 13.58 -0.59 -2.72
C PRO A 845 13.73 -2.05 -2.27
N GLY A 846 12.82 -2.60 -1.47
CA GLY A 846 12.92 -3.95 -0.94
C GLY A 846 12.84 -5.03 -2.02
N SER A 847 11.88 -4.94 -2.93
CA SER A 847 11.74 -5.88 -4.04
C SER A 847 11.17 -5.17 -5.27
N GLY A 848 11.12 -5.88 -6.40
CA GLY A 848 10.24 -5.49 -7.48
C GLY A 848 8.78 -5.50 -7.05
N SER A 849 7.92 -4.89 -7.86
CA SER A 849 6.51 -4.75 -7.56
C SER A 849 5.58 -5.17 -8.70
N LEU A 850 4.30 -5.15 -8.39
CA LEU A 850 3.19 -5.45 -9.29
C LEU A 850 2.57 -4.20 -9.96
N ALA A 851 3.12 -3.00 -9.72
CA ALA A 851 2.62 -1.78 -10.36
C ALA A 851 2.79 -1.82 -11.88
N LEU A 852 1.79 -1.31 -12.60
CA LEU A 852 1.81 -1.24 -14.08
C LEU A 852 3.05 -0.51 -14.61
N GLU A 853 3.41 0.59 -13.95
CA GLU A 853 4.52 1.45 -14.32
C GLU A 853 5.89 0.98 -13.83
N ASP A 854 5.97 -0.15 -13.11
CA ASP A 854 7.27 -0.75 -12.78
C ASP A 854 7.97 -1.33 -14.01
N ASP A 855 9.29 -1.48 -13.96
CA ASP A 855 10.09 -2.10 -15.00
C ASP A 855 9.65 -3.56 -15.22
N GLY A 856 9.74 -4.10 -16.44
CA GLY A 856 9.35 -5.49 -16.72
C GLY A 856 10.16 -6.51 -15.91
N VAL A 857 11.39 -6.16 -15.52
CA VAL A 857 12.24 -7.00 -14.65
C VAL A 857 11.78 -7.06 -13.19
N ALA A 858 10.87 -6.18 -12.75
CA ALA A 858 10.45 -6.10 -11.35
C ALA A 858 9.76 -7.39 -10.86
N MET A 859 8.79 -7.92 -11.61
CA MET A 859 8.14 -9.19 -11.26
C MET A 859 9.08 -10.40 -11.44
N ARG A 860 10.04 -10.30 -12.36
CA ARG A 860 11.09 -11.32 -12.57
C ARG A 860 12.02 -11.42 -11.35
N GLN A 861 12.35 -10.28 -10.75
CA GLN A 861 13.23 -10.15 -9.59
C GLN A 861 12.71 -10.93 -8.37
N LEU A 862 11.40 -11.09 -8.22
CA LEU A 862 10.79 -11.82 -7.09
C LEU A 862 11.29 -13.27 -7.00
N GLY A 863 11.41 -13.96 -8.13
CA GLY A 863 11.92 -15.34 -8.18
C GLY A 863 13.40 -15.44 -7.75
N TRP A 864 14.20 -14.43 -8.08
CA TRP A 864 15.60 -14.37 -7.65
C TRP A 864 15.74 -14.07 -6.16
N ALA A 865 14.89 -13.18 -5.62
CA ALA A 865 14.81 -12.92 -4.18
C ALA A 865 14.40 -14.18 -3.42
N GLN A 866 13.42 -14.92 -3.96
CA GLN A 866 12.95 -16.18 -3.40
C GLN A 866 14.08 -17.20 -3.30
N PHE A 867 14.89 -17.33 -4.35
CA PHE A 867 16.06 -18.19 -4.36
C PHE A 867 17.11 -17.75 -3.33
N LYS A 868 17.51 -16.46 -3.37
CA LYS A 868 18.60 -15.91 -2.53
C LYS A 868 18.38 -16.17 -1.04
N PHE A 869 17.14 -16.03 -0.58
CA PHE A 869 16.80 -16.19 0.84
C PHE A 869 16.09 -17.49 1.18
N ARG A 870 15.90 -18.41 0.22
CA ARG A 870 15.10 -19.63 0.39
C ARG A 870 13.73 -19.30 1.00
N ILE A 871 13.04 -18.33 0.39
CA ILE A 871 11.65 -18.02 0.73
C ILE A 871 10.77 -19.13 0.19
N ASP A 872 9.99 -19.80 1.03
CA ASP A 872 9.23 -20.97 0.61
C ASP A 872 8.08 -20.61 -0.35
N ARG A 873 7.49 -19.42 -0.21
CA ARG A 873 6.36 -18.99 -1.05
C ARG A 873 6.29 -17.49 -1.28
N TRP A 874 5.86 -17.08 -2.48
CA TRP A 874 5.51 -15.70 -2.78
C TRP A 874 4.01 -15.55 -3.07
N PHE A 875 3.33 -14.69 -2.31
CA PHE A 875 1.89 -14.47 -2.37
C PHE A 875 1.54 -13.15 -3.06
N ILE A 876 0.52 -13.14 -3.92
CA ILE A 876 -0.11 -11.93 -4.44
C ILE A 876 -1.56 -11.94 -4.00
N TRP A 877 -1.96 -10.86 -3.33
CA TRP A 877 -3.18 -10.78 -2.53
C TRP A 877 -4.48 -10.91 -3.35
N GLU A 878 -4.48 -10.51 -4.62
CA GLU A 878 -5.64 -10.64 -5.50
C GLU A 878 -5.19 -10.60 -6.97
N SER A 879 -5.97 -11.22 -7.86
CA SER A 879 -5.69 -11.28 -9.30
C SER A 879 -6.81 -10.77 -10.20
N THR A 880 -8.02 -10.65 -9.64
CA THR A 880 -9.25 -10.23 -10.35
C THR A 880 -10.02 -9.18 -9.56
N TYR A 881 -9.32 -8.24 -8.93
CA TYR A 881 -9.91 -7.12 -8.17
C TYR A 881 -10.56 -6.09 -9.10
N TYR A 882 -11.66 -6.49 -9.74
CA TYR A 882 -12.37 -5.67 -10.71
C TYR A 882 -13.29 -4.64 -10.04
N ASN A 883 -13.78 -4.95 -8.84
CA ASN A 883 -14.55 -4.04 -8.00
C ASN A 883 -13.65 -3.37 -6.96
N ASN A 884 -13.37 -2.08 -7.12
CA ASN A 884 -12.60 -1.29 -6.18
C ASN A 884 -13.48 -0.83 -5.00
N PHE A 885 -13.95 -1.81 -4.22
CA PHE A 885 -14.80 -1.57 -3.07
C PHE A 885 -14.03 -0.97 -1.88
N GLN A 886 -12.74 -1.28 -1.72
CA GLN A 886 -11.91 -0.71 -0.64
C GLN A 886 -11.66 0.79 -0.85
N GLY A 887 -11.53 1.23 -2.10
CA GLY A 887 -11.51 2.65 -2.47
C GLY A 887 -12.89 3.30 -2.55
N GLY A 888 -13.98 2.55 -2.36
CA GLY A 888 -15.36 3.04 -2.49
C GLY A 888 -15.74 3.45 -3.92
N ARG A 889 -15.07 2.91 -4.95
CA ARG A 889 -15.24 3.30 -6.36
C ARG A 889 -16.12 2.36 -7.18
N GLY A 890 -16.38 1.15 -6.68
CA GLY A 890 -17.19 0.16 -7.38
C GLY A 890 -16.47 -0.49 -8.56
N GLU A 891 -17.24 -0.94 -9.55
CA GLU A 891 -16.74 -1.69 -10.71
C GLU A 891 -15.84 -0.82 -11.61
N THR A 892 -14.58 -1.22 -11.76
CA THR A 892 -13.57 -0.53 -12.59
C THR A 892 -13.58 -1.09 -14.01
N ASN A 893 -13.57 -0.24 -15.04
CA ASN A 893 -13.30 -0.70 -16.41
C ASN A 893 -11.80 -0.94 -16.58
N VAL A 894 -11.36 -2.14 -16.18
CA VAL A 894 -9.94 -2.52 -16.15
C VAL A 894 -9.30 -2.62 -17.54
N LEU A 895 -10.08 -2.66 -18.61
CA LEU A 895 -9.59 -2.63 -20.00
C LEU A 895 -9.23 -1.22 -20.48
N GLN A 896 -9.59 -0.18 -19.72
CA GLN A 896 -9.42 1.23 -20.08
C GLN A 896 -8.70 2.06 -19.01
N VAL A 897 -8.73 1.62 -17.74
CA VAL A 897 -8.21 2.38 -16.60
C VAL A 897 -7.06 1.63 -15.92
N ALA A 898 -5.90 2.30 -15.80
CA ALA A 898 -4.73 1.76 -15.11
C ALA A 898 -4.94 1.63 -13.59
N GLN A 899 -5.58 2.63 -12.97
CA GLN A 899 -5.85 2.62 -11.53
C GLN A 899 -6.95 1.62 -11.17
N THR A 900 -6.57 0.57 -10.45
CA THR A 900 -7.48 -0.51 -10.02
C THR A 900 -7.71 -0.50 -8.51
N PHE A 901 -6.82 0.13 -7.73
CA PHE A 901 -6.91 0.15 -6.27
C PHE A 901 -6.85 1.57 -5.70
N GLY A 902 -7.53 1.75 -4.57
CA GLY A 902 -7.53 2.99 -3.80
C GLY A 902 -8.54 4.03 -4.30
N GLY A 903 -8.56 5.20 -3.64
CA GLY A 903 -9.38 6.34 -4.02
C GLY A 903 -8.72 7.20 -5.10
N THR A 904 -9.52 8.05 -5.75
CA THR A 904 -8.98 9.19 -6.52
C THR A 904 -9.46 10.49 -5.89
N SER A 905 -8.58 11.47 -5.83
CA SER A 905 -8.91 12.85 -5.58
C SER A 905 -9.36 13.51 -6.88
N GLU A 906 -10.25 14.50 -6.77
CA GLU A 906 -10.65 15.34 -7.91
C GLU A 906 -9.55 16.34 -8.31
N THR A 907 -8.47 16.46 -7.52
CA THR A 907 -7.30 17.28 -7.84
C THR A 907 -6.08 16.40 -8.08
N GLN A 908 -5.30 16.73 -9.12
CA GLN A 908 -3.98 16.13 -9.31
C GLN A 908 -3.03 16.69 -8.24
N GLY A 909 -2.28 15.81 -7.57
CA GLY A 909 -1.17 16.22 -6.72
C GLY A 909 -0.06 16.80 -7.60
N PRO A 910 0.53 17.96 -7.24
CA PRO A 910 1.48 18.65 -8.10
C PRO A 910 2.65 17.76 -8.50
N GLU A 911 3.07 16.83 -7.64
CA GLU A 911 4.21 15.91 -7.88
C GLU A 911 3.80 14.50 -8.31
N LEU A 912 2.60 14.05 -7.90
CA LEU A 912 2.17 12.65 -7.98
C LEU A 912 1.22 12.38 -9.14
N GLY A 913 0.71 13.42 -9.81
CA GLY A 913 -0.35 13.29 -10.80
C GLY A 913 -1.69 13.00 -10.14
N ALA A 914 -2.53 12.19 -10.79
CA ALA A 914 -3.72 11.63 -10.18
C ALA A 914 -3.36 10.90 -8.88
N THR A 915 -4.04 11.24 -7.79
CA THR A 915 -3.70 10.76 -6.45
C THR A 915 -4.96 10.43 -5.67
N GLY A 916 -4.84 9.97 -4.43
CA GLY A 916 -5.94 9.58 -3.55
C GLY A 916 -5.47 8.54 -2.54
N TRP A 917 -6.35 8.11 -1.64
CA TRP A 917 -6.02 7.07 -0.66
C TRP A 917 -5.52 5.81 -1.37
N ASN A 918 -4.26 5.42 -1.17
CA ASN A 918 -3.64 4.24 -1.79
C ASN A 918 -3.81 4.13 -3.31
N TYR A 919 -3.89 5.24 -4.04
CA TYR A 919 -3.97 5.25 -5.51
C TYR A 919 -2.88 4.34 -6.10
N THR A 920 -3.25 3.26 -6.79
CA THR A 920 -2.30 2.27 -7.29
C THR A 920 -2.76 1.69 -8.63
N ASN A 921 -1.83 1.62 -9.60
CA ASN A 921 -2.09 1.16 -10.95
C ASN A 921 -1.87 -0.36 -11.08
N GLY A 922 -2.91 -1.09 -11.48
CA GLY A 922 -2.88 -2.53 -11.72
C GLY A 922 -2.87 -3.42 -10.47
N ASP A 923 -2.88 -2.84 -9.27
CA ASP A 923 -2.94 -3.60 -8.03
C ASP A 923 -4.23 -4.44 -7.92
N GLY A 924 -4.08 -5.68 -7.48
CA GLY A 924 -5.14 -6.68 -7.44
C GLY A 924 -5.59 -7.23 -8.81
N VAL A 925 -4.96 -6.84 -9.92
CA VAL A 925 -5.34 -7.28 -11.28
C VAL A 925 -4.13 -7.85 -12.01
N LEU A 926 -4.13 -9.17 -12.25
CA LEU A 926 -3.17 -9.86 -13.12
C LEU A 926 -3.84 -10.62 -14.27
N PHE A 927 -5.12 -10.92 -14.12
CA PHE A 927 -6.00 -11.38 -15.19
C PHE A 927 -6.91 -10.23 -15.59
N TYR A 928 -7.10 -10.03 -16.88
CA TYR A 928 -8.13 -9.13 -17.41
C TYR A 928 -9.31 -9.97 -17.92
N PRO A 929 -10.55 -9.48 -17.81
CA PRO A 929 -11.71 -10.22 -18.27
C PRO A 929 -11.70 -10.32 -19.81
N GLY A 930 -11.87 -11.53 -20.33
CA GLY A 930 -12.08 -11.77 -21.75
C GLY A 930 -13.50 -11.42 -22.21
N THR A 931 -14.48 -11.57 -21.32
CA THR A 931 -15.84 -11.06 -21.47
C THR A 931 -16.13 -10.10 -20.32
N ASP A 932 -16.67 -8.92 -20.63
CA ASP A 932 -17.14 -7.96 -19.64
C ASP A 932 -18.58 -7.54 -19.92
N THR A 933 -19.55 -8.06 -19.16
CA THR A 933 -20.97 -7.76 -19.28
C THR A 933 -21.33 -6.38 -18.71
N LEU A 934 -20.45 -5.77 -17.92
CA LEU A 934 -20.66 -4.42 -17.36
C LEU A 934 -20.12 -3.33 -18.28
N PHE A 935 -19.07 -3.65 -19.03
CA PHE A 935 -18.46 -2.77 -20.04
C PHE A 935 -18.41 -3.47 -21.40
N PRO A 936 -19.57 -3.83 -22.00
CA PRO A 936 -19.64 -4.68 -23.18
C PRO A 936 -18.95 -4.08 -24.41
N GLN A 937 -18.86 -2.75 -24.51
CA GLN A 937 -18.17 -2.07 -25.62
C GLN A 937 -16.66 -2.32 -25.67
N ASP A 938 -16.05 -2.74 -24.56
CA ASP A 938 -14.62 -3.04 -24.45
C ASP A 938 -14.34 -4.55 -24.39
N SER A 939 -15.39 -5.37 -24.37
CA SER A 939 -15.33 -6.83 -24.22
C SER A 939 -14.79 -7.52 -25.48
N PHE A 940 -14.05 -8.62 -25.31
CA PHE A 940 -13.59 -9.48 -26.41
C PHE A 940 -14.48 -10.72 -26.60
N GLU A 941 -15.53 -10.87 -25.78
CA GLU A 941 -16.47 -12.00 -25.81
C GLU A 941 -15.77 -13.36 -25.65
N LEU A 942 -14.66 -13.39 -24.92
CA LEU A 942 -13.88 -14.59 -24.67
C LEU A 942 -14.28 -15.26 -23.35
N PRO A 943 -14.49 -16.58 -23.33
CA PRO A 943 -15.03 -17.27 -22.17
C PRO A 943 -13.94 -17.66 -21.13
N GLY A 944 -12.84 -16.92 -21.07
CA GLY A 944 -11.72 -17.06 -20.12
C GLY A 944 -10.88 -15.79 -20.05
N PRO A 945 -9.84 -15.72 -19.20
CA PRO A 945 -9.09 -14.48 -18.95
C PRO A 945 -8.03 -14.17 -20.00
N LEU A 946 -7.65 -12.89 -20.06
CA LEU A 946 -6.46 -12.39 -20.73
C LEU A 946 -5.33 -12.21 -19.71
N ALA A 947 -4.10 -12.55 -20.08
CA ALA A 947 -2.93 -12.37 -19.21
C ALA A 947 -2.43 -10.91 -19.22
N SER A 948 -2.00 -10.41 -18.06
CA SER A 948 -1.12 -9.23 -17.99
C SER A 948 0.31 -9.57 -18.41
N LEU A 949 1.07 -8.59 -18.90
CA LEU A 949 2.51 -8.73 -19.08
C LEU A 949 3.21 -8.94 -17.74
N ARG A 950 2.70 -8.35 -16.66
CA ARG A 950 3.18 -8.59 -15.29
C ARG A 950 3.14 -10.07 -14.90
N LEU A 951 2.08 -10.80 -15.24
CA LEU A 951 2.00 -12.26 -15.04
C LEU A 951 3.04 -13.02 -15.88
N LYS A 952 3.27 -12.58 -17.13
CA LYS A 952 4.32 -13.17 -18.00
C LYS A 952 5.72 -12.93 -17.45
N HIS A 953 5.99 -11.76 -16.89
CA HIS A 953 7.27 -11.46 -16.22
C HIS A 953 7.45 -12.24 -14.91
N TRP A 954 6.38 -12.47 -14.15
CA TRP A 954 6.45 -13.33 -12.98
C TRP A 954 6.80 -14.77 -13.36
N ARG A 955 6.15 -15.33 -14.40
CA ARG A 955 6.51 -16.64 -14.99
C ARG A 955 8.00 -16.72 -15.32
N ARG A 956 8.58 -15.66 -15.91
CA ARG A 956 10.02 -15.61 -16.22
C ARG A 956 10.88 -15.70 -14.96
N GLY A 957 10.52 -15.00 -13.89
CA GLY A 957 11.21 -15.10 -12.60
C GLY A 957 11.12 -16.49 -11.96
N LEU A 958 9.97 -17.16 -12.09
CA LEU A 958 9.78 -18.53 -11.60
C LEU A 958 10.60 -19.54 -12.40
N GLN A 959 10.68 -19.38 -13.72
CA GLN A 959 11.56 -20.19 -14.57
C GLN A 959 13.03 -19.93 -14.23
N ASP A 960 13.44 -18.68 -13.99
CA ASP A 960 14.82 -18.39 -13.56
C ASP A 960 15.16 -19.04 -12.21
N HIS A 961 14.20 -19.14 -11.29
CA HIS A 961 14.40 -19.89 -10.05
C HIS A 961 14.70 -21.37 -10.31
N ASP A 962 14.06 -22.00 -11.31
CA ASP A 962 14.39 -23.38 -11.71
C ASP A 962 15.82 -23.47 -12.27
N TYR A 963 16.26 -22.51 -13.08
CA TYR A 963 17.65 -22.43 -13.56
C TYR A 963 18.63 -22.28 -12.40
N LEU A 964 18.35 -21.37 -11.45
CA LEU A 964 19.18 -21.15 -10.27
C LEU A 964 19.29 -22.41 -9.41
N THR A 965 18.18 -23.10 -9.19
CA THR A 965 18.15 -24.37 -8.43
C THR A 965 19.00 -25.44 -9.11
N MET A 966 18.77 -25.66 -10.41
CA MET A 966 19.54 -26.64 -11.18
C MET A 966 21.03 -26.28 -11.28
N ALA A 967 21.37 -25.00 -11.43
CA ALA A 967 22.77 -24.55 -11.48
C ALA A 967 23.45 -24.70 -10.11
N ALA A 968 22.76 -24.40 -9.02
CA ALA A 968 23.28 -24.56 -7.66
C ALA A 968 23.55 -26.02 -7.29
N ASP A 969 22.79 -26.97 -7.85
CA ASP A 969 23.08 -28.40 -7.72
C ASP A 969 24.38 -28.82 -8.43
N VAL A 970 24.90 -28.02 -9.36
CA VAL A 970 26.17 -28.26 -10.07
C VAL A 970 27.31 -27.46 -9.47
N ASP A 971 27.12 -26.16 -9.29
CA ASP A 971 28.11 -25.21 -8.79
C ASP A 971 27.41 -24.15 -7.90
N PRO A 972 27.21 -24.46 -6.61
CA PRO A 972 26.51 -23.57 -5.69
C PRO A 972 27.29 -22.27 -5.45
N THR A 973 28.63 -22.33 -5.50
CA THR A 973 29.48 -21.15 -5.29
C THR A 973 29.31 -20.16 -6.42
N ARG A 974 29.48 -20.62 -7.67
CA ARG A 974 29.34 -19.73 -8.84
C ARG A 974 27.91 -19.21 -8.98
N THR A 975 26.91 -20.06 -8.71
CA THR A 975 25.50 -19.65 -8.76
C THR A 975 25.21 -18.52 -7.77
N ARG A 976 25.73 -18.62 -6.54
CA ARG A 976 25.62 -17.55 -5.54
C ARG A 976 26.34 -16.26 -5.96
N GLU A 977 27.49 -16.35 -6.62
CA GLU A 977 28.18 -15.17 -7.18
C GLU A 977 27.33 -14.47 -8.25
N ILE A 978 26.69 -15.23 -9.15
CA ILE A 978 25.78 -14.69 -10.17
C ILE A 978 24.60 -13.96 -9.50
N VAL A 979 23.98 -14.59 -8.51
CA VAL A 979 22.87 -13.98 -7.73
C VAL A 979 23.32 -12.69 -7.06
N ASN A 980 24.45 -12.71 -6.35
CA ASN A 980 24.96 -11.53 -5.63
C ASN A 980 25.43 -10.40 -6.58
N LYS A 981 25.78 -10.72 -7.83
CA LYS A 981 26.09 -9.72 -8.86
C LYS A 981 24.82 -9.08 -9.41
N LEU A 982 23.77 -9.84 -9.64
CA LEU A 982 22.53 -9.36 -10.28
C LEU A 982 21.59 -8.67 -9.29
N ILE A 983 21.45 -9.22 -8.08
CA ILE A 983 20.63 -8.69 -6.98
C ILE A 983 21.46 -8.50 -5.68
N PRO A 984 22.48 -7.62 -5.67
CA PRO A 984 23.37 -7.43 -4.53
C PRO A 984 22.68 -7.20 -3.19
N LYS A 985 21.64 -6.35 -3.14
CA LYS A 985 20.79 -6.15 -1.97
C LYS A 985 19.32 -6.25 -2.34
N VAL A 986 18.56 -6.98 -1.55
CA VAL A 986 17.11 -7.13 -1.68
C VAL A 986 16.48 -7.40 -0.31
N LEU A 987 15.19 -7.11 -0.19
CA LEU A 987 14.40 -7.19 1.02
C LEU A 987 15.06 -6.36 2.13
N TRP A 988 15.27 -6.97 3.29
CA TRP A 988 15.89 -6.35 4.46
C TRP A 988 17.41 -6.12 4.30
N GLU A 989 18.06 -6.56 3.22
CA GLU A 989 19.45 -6.15 2.96
C GLU A 989 19.56 -4.65 2.64
N ASN A 990 18.48 -4.02 2.18
CA ASN A 990 18.35 -2.56 2.17
C ASN A 990 18.03 -2.08 3.59
N ASP A 991 19.06 -2.16 4.44
CA ASP A 991 18.95 -1.89 5.87
C ASP A 991 18.60 -0.44 6.13
N ILE A 992 17.81 -0.22 7.16
CA ILE A 992 17.34 1.11 7.54
C ILE A 992 18.50 1.97 8.03
N GLN A 993 18.37 3.28 7.88
CA GLN A 993 19.42 4.21 8.32
C GLN A 993 19.34 4.54 9.80
N ASN A 994 18.13 4.53 10.36
CA ASN A 994 17.89 4.85 11.75
C ASN A 994 17.11 3.72 12.43
N PRO A 995 17.72 2.91 13.32
CA PRO A 995 17.04 1.86 14.09
C PRO A 995 15.78 2.31 14.83
N LEU A 996 15.70 3.60 15.13
CA LEU A 996 14.66 4.26 15.89
C LEU A 996 13.47 4.67 15.03
N ASP A 997 13.66 4.71 13.71
CA ASP A 997 12.62 4.89 12.72
C ASP A 997 12.82 3.86 11.58
N PRO A 998 12.30 2.62 11.75
CA PRO A 998 12.48 1.55 10.79
C PRO A 998 11.59 1.65 9.55
N THR A 999 11.04 2.84 9.26
CA THR A 999 10.07 3.04 8.19
C THR A 999 10.66 3.58 6.88
N TYR A 1000 11.95 3.95 6.88
CA TYR A 1000 12.61 4.50 5.68
C TYR A 1000 14.08 4.07 5.50
N VAL A 1001 14.54 4.18 4.25
CA VAL A 1001 15.96 4.05 3.86
C VAL A 1001 16.23 4.95 2.65
N HIS A 1002 17.30 5.73 2.65
CA HIS A 1002 17.69 6.51 1.47
C HIS A 1002 18.73 5.76 0.63
N CYS A 1003 18.27 5.00 -0.37
CA CYS A 1003 19.14 4.32 -1.33
C CYS A 1003 18.43 4.08 -2.67
N PRO A 1004 19.15 3.94 -3.79
CA PRO A 1004 18.54 3.35 -4.98
C PRO A 1004 18.21 1.87 -4.76
N ILE A 1005 17.44 1.28 -5.67
CA ILE A 1005 17.37 -0.18 -5.79
C ILE A 1005 18.78 -0.74 -6.04
N SER A 1006 18.99 -1.99 -5.64
CA SER A 1006 20.30 -2.64 -5.74
C SER A 1006 20.29 -3.85 -6.68
N TRP A 1007 19.42 -3.83 -7.69
CA TRP A 1007 19.41 -4.80 -8.81
C TRP A 1007 19.41 -4.07 -10.15
N SER A 1008 19.85 -4.77 -11.20
CA SER A 1008 19.87 -4.21 -12.56
C SER A 1008 18.46 -4.03 -13.12
N THR A 1009 18.16 -2.84 -13.62
CA THR A 1009 16.98 -2.60 -14.48
C THR A 1009 17.25 -2.91 -15.96
N ASP A 1010 18.51 -3.11 -16.35
CA ASP A 1010 18.89 -3.53 -17.71
C ASP A 1010 18.52 -5.01 -17.95
N PRO A 1011 17.56 -5.32 -18.84
CA PRO A 1011 17.14 -6.69 -19.13
C PRO A 1011 18.28 -7.59 -19.63
N ASP A 1012 19.27 -7.04 -20.35
CA ASP A 1012 20.40 -7.81 -20.89
C ASP A 1012 21.30 -8.39 -19.79
N ALA A 1013 21.33 -7.75 -18.61
CA ALA A 1013 22.06 -8.28 -17.46
C ALA A 1013 21.44 -9.59 -16.95
N TRP A 1014 20.11 -9.72 -17.01
CA TRP A 1014 19.38 -10.91 -16.59
C TRP A 1014 19.53 -12.03 -17.62
N GLU A 1015 19.49 -11.71 -18.91
CA GLU A 1015 19.76 -12.68 -19.97
C GLU A 1015 21.20 -13.18 -19.95
N ALA A 1016 22.17 -12.30 -19.72
CA ALA A 1016 23.56 -12.70 -19.54
C ALA A 1016 23.74 -13.64 -18.34
N ALA A 1017 23.08 -13.35 -17.20
CA ALA A 1017 23.11 -14.23 -16.04
C ALA A 1017 22.50 -15.60 -16.37
N ARG A 1018 21.41 -15.64 -17.15
CA ARG A 1018 20.76 -16.88 -17.59
C ARG A 1018 21.63 -17.72 -18.53
N ASP A 1019 22.39 -17.09 -19.41
CA ASP A 1019 23.39 -17.75 -20.25
C ASP A 1019 24.50 -18.39 -19.39
N GLU A 1020 24.97 -17.70 -18.35
CA GLU A 1020 25.95 -18.25 -17.40
C GLU A 1020 25.38 -19.46 -16.63
N LEU A 1021 24.13 -19.38 -16.14
CA LEU A 1021 23.44 -20.49 -15.47
C LEU A 1021 23.27 -21.69 -16.41
N THR A 1022 22.90 -21.45 -17.66
CA THR A 1022 22.80 -22.47 -18.71
C THR A 1022 24.15 -23.17 -18.92
N ALA A 1023 25.25 -22.42 -18.99
CA ALA A 1023 26.59 -22.96 -19.13
C ALA A 1023 27.04 -23.81 -17.91
N ILE A 1024 26.54 -23.52 -16.71
CA ILE A 1024 26.77 -24.33 -15.51
C ILE A 1024 25.99 -25.65 -15.59
N ILE A 1025 24.69 -25.57 -15.90
CA ILE A 1025 23.80 -26.75 -16.00
C ILE A 1025 24.29 -27.72 -17.08
N THR A 1026 24.66 -27.20 -18.26
CA THR A 1026 25.10 -28.02 -19.39
C THR A 1026 26.47 -28.68 -19.18
N ARG A 1027 27.36 -28.10 -18.36
CA ARG A 1027 28.62 -28.75 -17.95
C ARG A 1027 28.40 -30.07 -17.20
N ARG A 1028 27.30 -30.20 -16.43
CA ARG A 1028 26.91 -31.47 -15.80
C ARG A 1028 26.43 -32.49 -16.83
N ALA A 1029 25.66 -32.06 -17.82
CA ALA A 1029 25.19 -32.94 -18.89
C ALA A 1029 26.37 -33.50 -19.74
N ALA A 1030 27.41 -32.69 -19.97
CA ALA A 1030 28.62 -33.12 -20.69
C ALA A 1030 29.51 -34.10 -19.89
N LYS A 1031 29.45 -34.08 -18.55
CA LYS A 1031 30.17 -35.04 -17.68
C LYS A 1031 29.44 -36.36 -17.47
N ALA A 1032 28.17 -36.45 -17.88
CA ALA A 1032 27.38 -37.68 -17.78
C ALA A 1032 27.29 -38.40 -19.15
N PRO A 1033 28.40 -38.96 -19.63
CA PRO A 1033 28.36 -40.31 -20.19
C PRO A 1033 29.49 -41.17 -19.61
N GLY A 1034 29.12 -42.17 -18.81
CA GLY A 1034 29.98 -43.31 -18.45
C GLY A 1034 30.72 -43.19 -17.12
N GLN A 1035 30.05 -43.53 -16.01
CA GLN A 1035 30.65 -44.28 -14.90
C GLN A 1035 29.56 -44.73 -13.92
N SER A 1036 28.93 -45.87 -14.24
CA SER A 1036 28.39 -46.76 -13.22
C SER A 1036 29.58 -47.44 -12.53
N GLY A 1037 29.82 -47.17 -11.25
CA GLY A 1037 31.04 -47.63 -10.60
C GLY A 1037 31.11 -47.52 -9.08
N ARG A 1038 30.18 -48.19 -8.39
CA ARG A 1038 30.17 -48.63 -6.96
C ARG A 1038 30.14 -47.56 -5.84
N PRO A 1039 29.31 -47.77 -4.81
CA PRO A 1039 29.25 -46.90 -3.64
C PRO A 1039 30.32 -47.26 -2.60
N ARG A 1040 30.79 -46.24 -1.86
CA ARG A 1040 31.26 -46.38 -0.49
C ARG A 1040 30.60 -45.31 0.36
#